data_AF-A0A3B8JM54-F1
#
_entry.id   AF-A0A3B8JM54-F1
#
_cell.length_a   1.000
_cell.length_b   1.000
_cell.length_c   1.000
_cell.angle_alpha   90.00
_cell.angle_beta   90.00
_cell.angle_gamma   90.00
#
_symmetry.space_group_name_H-M   'P 1'
#
loop_
_entity.id
_entity.type
_entity.pdbx_description
1 polymer ?
#
loop_
_entity_poly.entity_id
_entity_poly.type
_entity_poly.pdbx_seq_one_letter_code
_entity_poly.pdbx_strand_id
1 'polypeptide(L)'
;MPNIGYGSEAQKRTKRLLEALLAYANGELEDCDHLKIEVKWQTEKQLVVRTEARFLAELTAKDQSNGKLNTIQIKEALTHLEDFLEILEDDRTKTKGSPDWHFKLKLWSKDKAENLRRFEFEWKTRKQQKSKKDHNVHPDSPDNPISSIAGIDGRQVCHEMLEAQNHRRLTTNPLTTGDGVIFELDEIYVPLGLVERKQRDRRSGDVSPEQGSQLYEPEAQDEIIQTFQQDQFFEQVLRQGRSRRIAIIGEPGAGKTTLLQKIAAWVLDNTEDVPIWISLADLQGKTLEQYLLSDWLKAATRKVHVSQKMEEDLGELFNSKRVWLLLDAVDEMTVGAQSLAPLQLIANQLTGWVADARVILTCRLNVWDAGKNALEAFDTYRNLDFSYGDAQTPDQVGQFIRRWFKDNSTLAERLRAQLDKPGKERIKDAVKNPLRLALLCRSWALAQGGLPNTKAGLYQQFTEALYEWKQDRFPTSSTQRQELNKALGELAKRAIASSKTKFRLEHRLVESVLGKSDADLFQLALQLGWLNQVGVAAEVENLGEKVYAFYHPTFQEYFAALVIDDWHFFLDHKPHNPIKGTYRIFERQWKEVILLWLGREDVPYEQKDDFIKALVDFKDGCGEDFFDRSRYRGFYEYRAYFLAAAGIAEFIDYSQSDEIVAQLVKWGFGYFHIDKQKWITFLDSIKKGARATLAETNRSKVIAALVQLTESTEDKSIRWQIAYNLGKIHPGSQTAITILMQFIKSIESESIRWQVAESLGKIDPG
;
A
#
# COMPACT_ATOMS: atom_id res chain seq x y z
N MET A 1 -0.44 37.05 -15.31
CA MET A 1 0.94 37.47 -15.65
C MET A 1 1.04 37.47 -17.18
N PRO A 2 1.74 38.41 -17.83
CA PRO A 2 1.84 38.42 -19.29
C PRO A 2 2.59 37.17 -19.77
N ASN A 3 2.11 36.57 -20.87
CA ASN A 3 2.63 35.34 -21.47
C ASN A 3 4.13 35.51 -21.81
N ILE A 4 5.00 34.80 -21.10
CA ILE A 4 6.45 34.85 -21.30
C ILE A 4 6.78 33.96 -22.51
N GLY A 5 6.88 34.56 -23.70
CA GLY A 5 7.12 33.81 -24.94
C GLY A 5 8.61 33.55 -25.19
N TYR A 6 9.00 32.30 -25.42
CA TYR A 6 10.40 31.87 -25.67
C TYR A 6 10.91 32.14 -27.11
N GLY A 7 10.43 33.23 -27.72
CA GLY A 7 10.75 33.65 -29.08
C GLY A 7 12.21 34.08 -29.27
N SER A 8 12.59 34.41 -30.51
CA SER A 8 13.94 34.91 -30.84
C SER A 8 14.32 36.16 -30.03
N GLU A 9 13.34 37.03 -29.75
CA GLU A 9 13.56 38.22 -28.93
C GLU A 9 13.79 37.90 -27.45
N ALA A 10 13.07 36.94 -26.88
CA ALA A 10 13.31 36.46 -25.50
C ALA A 10 14.68 35.80 -25.35
N GLN A 11 15.11 35.04 -26.36
CA GLN A 11 16.45 34.46 -26.40
C GLN A 11 17.53 35.54 -26.40
N LYS A 12 17.39 36.57 -27.27
CA LYS A 12 18.34 37.67 -27.34
C LYS A 12 18.45 38.43 -26.02
N ARG A 13 17.32 38.75 -25.39
CA ARG A 13 17.29 39.47 -24.10
C ARG A 13 17.92 38.65 -22.98
N THR A 14 17.61 37.36 -22.91
CA THR A 14 18.16 36.49 -21.87
C THR A 14 19.66 36.28 -22.06
N LYS A 15 20.10 36.08 -23.31
CA LYS A 15 21.52 36.00 -23.65
C LYS A 15 22.25 37.29 -23.27
N ARG A 16 21.65 38.45 -23.59
CA ARG A 16 22.22 39.77 -23.32
C ARG A 16 22.46 40.00 -21.83
N LEU A 17 21.52 39.61 -20.98
CA LEU A 17 21.68 39.67 -19.52
C LEU A 17 22.82 38.76 -19.05
N LEU A 18 22.85 37.51 -19.53
CA LEU A 18 23.89 36.55 -19.15
C LEU A 18 25.29 37.03 -19.58
N GLU A 19 25.42 37.59 -20.79
CA GLU A 19 26.66 38.17 -21.30
C GLU A 19 27.17 39.31 -20.42
N ALA A 20 26.29 40.26 -20.05
CA ALA A 20 26.65 41.39 -19.19
C ALA A 20 27.11 40.93 -17.80
N LEU A 21 26.41 39.96 -17.21
CA LEU A 21 26.74 39.38 -15.91
C LEU A 21 28.09 38.66 -15.92
N LEU A 22 28.39 37.90 -16.97
CA LEU A 22 29.67 37.20 -17.12
C LEU A 22 30.83 38.18 -17.34
N ALA A 23 30.64 39.19 -18.18
CA ALA A 23 31.64 40.23 -18.41
C ALA A 23 31.95 40.99 -17.11
N TYR A 24 30.92 41.32 -16.32
CA TYR A 24 31.09 41.94 -15.00
C TYR A 24 31.82 41.02 -14.01
N ALA A 25 31.40 39.76 -13.91
CA ALA A 25 32.00 38.78 -12.99
C ALA A 25 33.45 38.41 -13.33
N ASN A 26 33.86 38.62 -14.58
CA ASN A 26 35.23 38.38 -15.05
C ASN A 26 36.10 39.64 -15.07
N GLY A 27 35.57 40.81 -14.65
CA GLY A 27 36.32 42.07 -14.61
C GLY A 27 36.60 42.66 -16.01
N GLU A 28 35.76 42.34 -17.00
CA GLU A 28 35.93 42.76 -18.39
C GLU A 28 35.26 44.12 -18.69
N LEU A 29 34.65 44.76 -17.69
CA LEU A 29 33.94 46.04 -17.81
C LEU A 29 34.63 47.13 -16.98
N GLU A 30 34.85 48.29 -17.60
CA GLU A 30 35.37 49.49 -16.95
C GLU A 30 34.22 50.34 -16.37
N ASP A 31 34.52 51.22 -15.40
CA ASP A 31 33.58 52.19 -14.81
C ASP A 31 32.25 51.60 -14.30
N CYS A 32 32.31 50.56 -13.47
CA CYS A 32 31.13 49.92 -12.87
C CYS A 32 31.01 50.08 -11.34
N ASP A 33 31.86 50.88 -10.70
CA ASP A 33 31.93 51.05 -9.23
C ASP A 33 30.65 51.63 -8.60
N HIS A 34 29.83 52.33 -9.39
CA HIS A 34 28.53 52.87 -8.95
C HIS A 34 27.40 51.83 -9.02
N LEU A 35 27.61 50.69 -9.69
CA LEU A 35 26.63 49.62 -9.78
C LEU A 35 26.69 48.77 -8.51
N LYS A 36 25.61 48.73 -7.74
CA LYS A 36 25.50 47.87 -6.54
C LYS A 36 25.21 46.44 -6.95
N ILE A 37 26.21 45.77 -7.53
CA ILE A 37 26.15 44.38 -7.96
C ILE A 37 27.28 43.63 -7.27
N GLU A 38 26.95 42.77 -6.31
CA GLU A 38 27.93 41.86 -5.72
C GLU A 38 27.90 40.55 -6.51
N VAL A 39 29.07 40.15 -7.01
CA VAL A 39 29.26 38.87 -7.70
C VAL A 39 30.37 38.07 -7.03
N LYS A 40 30.13 36.77 -6.82
CA LYS A 40 31.12 35.87 -6.24
C LYS A 40 31.05 34.50 -6.89
N TRP A 41 32.17 34.07 -7.47
CA TRP A 41 32.34 32.68 -7.88
C TRP A 41 32.45 31.79 -6.64
N GLN A 42 31.45 30.94 -6.41
CA GLN A 42 31.44 29.95 -5.33
C GLN A 42 32.23 28.69 -5.73
N THR A 43 32.15 28.31 -7.01
CA THR A 43 32.93 27.23 -7.63
C THR A 43 33.32 27.65 -9.05
N GLU A 44 33.99 26.77 -9.81
CA GLU A 44 34.25 27.01 -11.25
C GLU A 44 32.99 27.06 -12.13
N LYS A 45 31.84 26.67 -11.59
CA LYS A 45 30.57 26.53 -12.31
C LYS A 45 29.40 27.20 -11.59
N GLN A 46 29.65 27.97 -10.53
CA GLN A 46 28.60 28.63 -9.77
C GLN A 46 28.95 30.09 -9.48
N LEU A 47 28.10 30.99 -9.96
CA LEU A 47 28.20 32.42 -9.73
C LEU A 47 27.03 32.88 -8.85
N VAL A 48 27.35 33.43 -7.68
CA VAL A 48 26.38 34.06 -6.78
C VAL A 48 26.27 35.53 -7.13
N VAL A 49 25.04 36.04 -7.26
CA VAL A 49 24.75 37.44 -7.56
C VAL A 49 23.84 38.02 -6.48
N ARG A 50 24.16 39.23 -6.00
CA ARG A 50 23.29 40.07 -5.15
C ARG A 50 23.21 41.48 -5.70
N THR A 51 22.00 41.95 -6.00
CA THR A 51 21.81 43.26 -6.62
C THR A 51 20.34 43.68 -6.62
N GLU A 52 20.01 44.79 -7.28
CA GLU A 52 18.65 45.17 -7.64
C GLU A 52 18.48 45.11 -9.16
N ALA A 53 17.26 44.81 -9.65
CA ALA A 53 16.99 44.68 -11.09
C ALA A 53 17.30 45.95 -11.90
N ARG A 54 17.33 47.14 -11.28
CA ARG A 54 17.75 48.40 -11.92
C ARG A 54 19.25 48.41 -12.27
N PHE A 55 20.10 47.87 -11.40
CA PHE A 55 21.55 47.84 -11.65
C PHE A 55 21.90 46.81 -12.73
N LEU A 56 21.16 45.71 -12.83
CA LEU A 56 21.26 44.79 -13.96
C LEU A 56 20.86 45.45 -15.29
N ALA A 57 19.82 46.30 -15.29
CA ALA A 57 19.44 47.06 -16.48
C ALA A 57 20.54 48.06 -16.90
N GLU A 58 21.15 48.77 -15.94
CA GLU A 58 22.31 49.65 -16.18
C GLU A 58 23.53 48.88 -16.68
N LEU A 59 23.79 47.69 -16.13
CA LEU A 59 24.89 46.81 -16.55
C LEU A 59 24.79 46.42 -18.03
N THR A 60 23.58 46.14 -18.53
CA THR A 60 23.36 45.81 -19.96
C THR A 60 23.56 47.01 -20.92
N ALA A 61 23.99 48.17 -20.42
CA ALA A 61 24.36 49.31 -21.24
C ALA A 61 25.88 49.60 -21.22
N LYS A 62 26.69 48.81 -20.49
CA LYS A 62 28.09 49.12 -20.19
C LYS A 62 29.13 48.49 -21.11
N ASP A 63 28.81 47.40 -21.79
CA ASP A 63 29.72 46.77 -22.75
C ASP A 63 29.51 47.28 -24.19
N GLN A 64 30.36 46.84 -25.12
CA GLN A 64 30.27 47.19 -26.54
C GLN A 64 29.11 46.46 -27.28
N SER A 65 28.32 45.63 -26.58
CA SER A 65 27.24 44.83 -27.16
C SER A 65 25.92 45.61 -27.19
N ASN A 66 25.32 45.72 -28.37
CA ASN A 66 24.13 46.53 -28.62
C ASN A 66 22.87 45.89 -27.96
N GLY A 67 22.15 46.65 -27.12
CA GLY A 67 20.85 46.23 -26.56
C GLY A 67 20.70 46.41 -25.04
N LYS A 68 20.39 47.63 -24.60
CA LYS A 68 20.03 47.94 -23.21
C LYS A 68 18.68 47.32 -22.85
N LEU A 69 18.63 46.58 -21.75
CA LEU A 69 17.38 46.01 -21.23
C LEU A 69 16.76 46.94 -20.19
N ASN A 70 15.43 47.03 -20.17
CA ASN A 70 14.69 47.68 -19.09
C ASN A 70 14.41 46.69 -17.94
N THR A 71 13.99 47.19 -16.78
CA THR A 71 13.76 46.37 -15.58
C THR A 71 12.71 45.27 -15.77
N ILE A 72 11.73 45.45 -16.68
CA ILE A 72 10.72 44.43 -17.01
C ILE A 72 11.40 43.29 -17.78
N GLN A 73 12.21 43.63 -18.78
CA GLN A 73 12.96 42.66 -19.59
C GLN A 73 14.02 41.91 -18.77
N ILE A 74 14.62 42.56 -17.77
CA ILE A 74 15.53 41.90 -16.82
C ILE A 74 14.78 40.83 -16.02
N LYS A 75 13.61 41.15 -15.48
CA LYS A 75 12.80 40.17 -14.74
C LYS A 75 12.38 39.00 -15.63
N GLU A 76 11.95 39.28 -16.86
CA GLU A 76 11.63 38.26 -17.86
C GLU A 76 12.84 37.36 -18.17
N ALA A 77 14.03 37.94 -18.35
CA ALA A 77 15.26 37.20 -18.59
C ALA A 77 15.68 36.33 -17.37
N LEU A 78 15.53 36.83 -16.14
CA LEU A 78 15.79 36.05 -14.93
C LEU A 78 14.83 34.85 -14.82
N THR A 79 13.54 35.07 -15.11
CA THR A 79 12.55 33.97 -15.19
C THR A 79 12.91 32.95 -16.27
N HIS A 80 13.45 33.36 -17.42
CA HIS A 80 13.93 32.40 -18.41
C HIS A 80 15.16 31.60 -17.95
N LEU A 81 16.08 32.22 -17.20
CA LEU A 81 17.24 31.50 -16.65
C LEU A 81 16.79 30.48 -15.59
N GLU A 82 15.72 30.76 -14.86
CA GLU A 82 15.13 29.90 -13.83
C GLU A 82 14.23 28.81 -14.44
N ASP A 83 13.11 29.19 -15.06
CA ASP A 83 12.05 28.26 -15.46
C ASP A 83 12.32 27.57 -16.81
N PHE A 84 13.06 28.23 -17.72
CA PHE A 84 13.29 27.70 -19.06
C PHE A 84 14.63 26.98 -19.19
N LEU A 85 15.71 27.57 -18.68
CA LEU A 85 17.05 26.98 -18.74
C LEU A 85 17.43 26.21 -17.48
N GLU A 86 16.74 26.41 -16.36
CA GLU A 86 17.05 25.78 -15.06
C GLU A 86 18.50 26.00 -14.60
N ILE A 87 19.09 27.13 -15.01
CA ILE A 87 20.44 27.52 -14.60
C ILE A 87 20.44 28.59 -13.52
N LEU A 88 19.29 29.15 -13.15
CA LEU A 88 19.16 30.10 -12.04
C LEU A 88 18.42 29.44 -10.86
N GLU A 89 18.94 29.63 -9.66
CA GLU A 89 18.31 29.25 -8.39
C GLU A 89 18.11 30.53 -7.55
N ASP A 90 16.85 30.88 -7.27
CA ASP A 90 16.49 32.07 -6.47
C ASP A 90 16.70 31.81 -4.97
N ASP A 91 17.62 32.55 -4.35
CA ASP A 91 18.00 32.44 -2.94
C ASP A 91 17.28 33.48 -2.06
N ARG A 92 16.25 34.17 -2.57
CA ARG A 92 15.52 35.19 -1.80
C ARG A 92 14.54 34.58 -0.81
N THR A 93 14.54 35.10 0.41
CA THR A 93 13.53 34.80 1.44
C THR A 93 12.16 35.45 1.18
N LYS A 94 12.12 36.51 0.35
CA LYS A 94 10.88 37.18 -0.12
C LYS A 94 10.96 37.45 -1.62
N THR A 95 10.22 36.66 -2.40
CA THR A 95 10.25 36.71 -3.88
C THR A 95 9.30 37.75 -4.49
N LYS A 96 8.27 38.22 -3.74
CA LYS A 96 7.28 39.21 -4.21
C LYS A 96 7.53 40.60 -3.63
N GLY A 97 7.64 41.60 -4.50
CA GLY A 97 7.71 43.03 -4.13
C GLY A 97 9.08 43.53 -3.64
N SER A 98 10.07 42.65 -3.48
CA SER A 98 11.43 43.05 -3.11
C SER A 98 12.17 43.68 -4.30
N PRO A 99 12.85 44.83 -4.13
CA PRO A 99 13.77 45.37 -5.14
C PRO A 99 15.05 44.53 -5.24
N ASP A 100 15.42 43.83 -4.15
CA ASP A 100 16.62 43.03 -4.03
C ASP A 100 16.46 41.66 -4.71
N TRP A 101 17.53 41.26 -5.39
CA TRP A 101 17.74 40.00 -6.08
C TRP A 101 18.94 39.29 -5.49
N HIS A 102 18.75 38.05 -5.08
CA HIS A 102 19.81 37.15 -4.64
C HIS A 102 19.60 35.80 -5.31
N PHE A 103 20.53 35.38 -6.16
CA PHE A 103 20.40 34.14 -6.90
C PHE A 103 21.77 33.53 -7.22
N LYS A 104 21.76 32.23 -7.52
CA LYS A 104 22.91 31.46 -8.01
C LYS A 104 22.69 31.09 -9.47
N LEU A 105 23.72 31.27 -10.29
CA LEU A 105 23.79 30.74 -11.64
C LEU A 105 24.64 29.48 -11.69
N LYS A 106 24.05 28.36 -12.10
CA LYS A 106 24.70 27.07 -12.41
C LYS A 106 25.19 27.10 -13.86
N LEU A 107 26.45 27.51 -14.03
CA LEU A 107 27.09 27.76 -15.31
C LEU A 107 27.95 26.55 -15.75
N TRP A 108 28.39 26.55 -17.00
CA TRP A 108 29.19 25.45 -17.55
C TRP A 108 30.68 25.60 -17.29
N SER A 109 31.16 26.84 -17.11
CA SER A 109 32.54 27.20 -16.75
C SER A 109 32.62 28.64 -16.20
N LYS A 110 33.82 29.15 -15.93
CA LYS A 110 34.07 30.60 -15.74
C LYS A 110 34.28 31.37 -17.05
N ASP A 111 34.51 30.67 -18.15
CA ASP A 111 34.80 31.28 -19.44
C ASP A 111 33.52 31.85 -20.07
N LYS A 112 33.55 33.15 -20.40
CA LYS A 112 32.38 33.84 -20.95
C LYS A 112 31.95 33.25 -22.29
N ALA A 113 32.90 32.96 -23.18
CA ALA A 113 32.59 32.49 -24.53
C ALA A 113 31.98 31.08 -24.52
N GLU A 114 32.48 30.18 -23.67
CA GLU A 114 31.95 28.83 -23.49
C GLU A 114 30.53 28.88 -22.91
N ASN A 115 30.28 29.70 -21.89
CA ASN A 115 28.94 29.85 -21.32
C ASN A 115 27.92 30.38 -22.34
N LEU A 116 28.30 31.34 -23.19
CA LEU A 116 27.40 31.86 -24.23
C LEU A 116 27.14 30.84 -25.35
N ARG A 117 28.14 30.04 -25.74
CA ARG A 117 27.97 28.93 -26.69
C ARG A 117 27.04 27.85 -26.12
N ARG A 118 27.25 27.48 -24.85
CA ARG A 118 26.41 26.51 -24.14
C ARG A 118 24.99 27.01 -23.94
N PHE A 119 24.81 28.28 -23.58
CA PHE A 119 23.52 28.93 -23.54
C PHE A 119 22.78 28.82 -24.88
N GLU A 120 23.43 29.11 -26.01
CA GLU A 120 22.78 28.98 -27.32
C GLU A 120 22.42 27.55 -27.66
N PHE A 121 23.30 26.60 -27.32
CA PHE A 121 23.07 25.17 -27.53
C PHE A 121 21.89 24.68 -26.68
N GLU A 122 21.84 25.00 -25.39
CA GLU A 122 20.76 24.59 -24.48
C GLU A 122 19.44 25.29 -24.82
N TRP A 123 19.48 26.58 -25.16
CA TRP A 123 18.28 27.29 -25.62
C TRP A 123 17.71 26.65 -26.89
N LYS A 124 18.57 26.34 -27.88
CA LYS A 124 18.14 25.65 -29.10
C LYS A 124 17.68 24.22 -28.82
N THR A 125 18.34 23.48 -27.94
CA THR A 125 17.99 22.09 -27.61
C THR A 125 16.65 22.03 -26.87
N ARG A 126 16.45 22.86 -25.84
CA ARG A 126 15.17 22.96 -25.12
C ARG A 126 14.07 23.52 -26.01
N LYS A 127 14.37 24.50 -26.88
CA LYS A 127 13.42 24.98 -27.89
C LYS A 127 13.11 23.93 -28.96
N GLN A 128 14.05 23.05 -29.34
CA GLN A 128 13.81 21.94 -30.26
C GLN A 128 13.14 20.75 -29.58
N GLN A 129 13.31 20.53 -28.28
CA GLN A 129 12.51 19.57 -27.51
C GLN A 129 11.06 20.06 -27.38
N LYS A 130 10.86 21.37 -27.17
CA LYS A 130 9.54 22.02 -27.25
C LYS A 130 8.99 22.05 -28.68
N SER A 131 9.81 22.34 -29.67
CA SER A 131 9.40 22.44 -31.08
C SER A 131 9.34 21.08 -31.80
N LYS A 132 9.97 20.01 -31.30
CA LYS A 132 9.72 18.61 -31.72
C LYS A 132 8.51 18.01 -30.98
N LYS A 133 8.07 18.63 -29.86
CA LYS A 133 6.68 18.51 -29.40
C LYS A 133 5.71 19.29 -30.31
N ASP A 134 6.13 20.41 -30.92
CA ASP A 134 5.28 21.23 -31.82
C ASP A 134 5.47 21.00 -33.35
N HIS A 135 6.32 20.07 -33.80
CA HIS A 135 6.55 19.77 -35.23
C HIS A 135 6.23 18.30 -35.54
N ASN A 136 4.96 17.98 -35.38
CA ASN A 136 4.24 17.02 -36.21
C ASN A 136 2.96 17.70 -36.69
N VAL A 137 3.11 18.73 -37.52
CA VAL A 137 2.00 19.33 -38.27
C VAL A 137 2.49 19.53 -39.71
N HIS A 138 1.99 18.67 -40.60
CA HIS A 138 2.01 18.94 -42.04
C HIS A 138 1.02 20.08 -42.35
N PRO A 139 1.28 20.90 -43.38
CA PRO A 139 0.54 22.14 -43.61
C PRO A 139 -0.81 21.90 -44.29
N ASP A 140 -1.78 22.72 -43.88
CA ASP A 140 -2.98 23.17 -44.60
C ASP A 140 -3.91 22.12 -45.24
N SER A 141 -4.85 21.65 -44.43
CA SER A 141 -6.28 21.76 -44.74
C SER A 141 -7.07 22.10 -43.46
N PRO A 142 -8.19 22.82 -43.59
CA PRO A 142 -8.46 24.04 -42.85
C PRO A 142 -9.07 23.80 -41.46
N ASP A 143 -8.75 24.72 -40.54
CA ASP A 143 -9.42 25.07 -39.28
C ASP A 143 -10.00 23.92 -38.42
N ASN A 144 -9.42 23.71 -37.24
CA ASN A 144 -10.20 23.18 -36.11
C ASN A 144 -9.67 23.66 -34.74
N PRO A 145 -10.20 24.78 -34.21
CA PRO A 145 -9.93 25.27 -32.86
C PRO A 145 -10.78 24.52 -31.82
N ILE A 146 -10.76 23.18 -31.79
CA ILE A 146 -11.72 22.40 -30.97
C ILE A 146 -11.25 22.21 -29.51
N SER A 147 -10.05 22.64 -29.12
CA SER A 147 -9.58 22.39 -27.74
C SER A 147 -10.00 23.44 -26.71
N SER A 148 -10.76 24.48 -27.07
CA SER A 148 -11.11 25.55 -26.13
C SER A 148 -12.53 25.45 -25.59
N ILE A 149 -12.70 25.45 -24.26
CA ILE A 149 -13.97 25.62 -23.57
C ILE A 149 -14.10 27.10 -23.20
N ALA A 150 -15.06 27.83 -23.77
CA ALA A 150 -15.25 29.26 -23.50
C ALA A 150 -14.01 30.13 -23.84
N GLY A 151 -13.21 29.71 -24.82
CA GLY A 151 -11.92 30.34 -25.16
C GLY A 151 -10.77 30.02 -24.19
N ILE A 152 -10.97 29.10 -23.24
CA ILE A 152 -9.94 28.59 -22.32
C ILE A 152 -9.48 27.22 -22.83
N ASP A 153 -8.17 26.98 -22.86
CA ASP A 153 -7.62 25.67 -23.22
C ASP A 153 -8.17 24.56 -22.29
N GLY A 154 -8.93 23.62 -22.85
CA GLY A 154 -9.56 22.52 -22.12
C GLY A 154 -8.56 21.63 -21.38
N ARG A 155 -7.32 21.52 -21.88
CA ARG A 155 -6.25 20.79 -21.20
C ARG A 155 -5.75 21.54 -19.97
N GLN A 156 -5.58 22.86 -20.06
CA GLN A 156 -5.26 23.71 -18.92
C GLN A 156 -6.37 23.65 -17.85
N VAL A 157 -7.64 23.72 -18.28
CA VAL A 157 -8.80 23.59 -17.38
C VAL A 157 -8.78 22.27 -16.62
N CYS A 158 -8.52 21.16 -17.30
CA CYS A 158 -8.47 19.84 -16.67
C CYS A 158 -7.26 19.72 -15.72
N HIS A 159 -6.11 20.26 -16.08
CA HIS A 159 -4.96 20.34 -15.18
C HIS A 159 -5.31 21.11 -13.90
N GLU A 160 -5.90 22.30 -14.02
CA GLU A 160 -6.32 23.10 -12.86
C GLU A 160 -7.39 22.41 -12.00
N MET A 161 -8.33 21.68 -12.62
CA MET A 161 -9.35 20.90 -11.92
C MET A 161 -8.73 19.74 -11.12
N LEU A 162 -7.81 19.00 -11.73
CA LEU A 162 -7.11 17.90 -11.06
C LEU A 162 -6.29 18.42 -9.86
N GLU A 163 -5.60 19.56 -10.00
CA GLU A 163 -4.92 20.25 -8.90
C GLU A 163 -5.91 20.69 -7.79
N ALA A 164 -7.00 21.38 -8.17
CA ALA A 164 -7.98 21.92 -7.21
C ALA A 164 -8.68 20.82 -6.41
N GLN A 165 -8.88 19.66 -7.02
CA GLN A 165 -9.44 18.48 -6.36
C GLN A 165 -8.37 17.63 -5.64
N ASN A 166 -7.15 18.16 -5.48
CA ASN A 166 -6.03 17.53 -4.79
C ASN A 166 -5.64 16.14 -5.35
N HIS A 167 -5.69 15.92 -6.66
CA HIS A 167 -5.34 14.62 -7.25
C HIS A 167 -3.86 14.26 -7.17
N ARG A 168 -3.00 15.22 -6.78
CA ARG A 168 -1.62 14.94 -6.35
C ARG A 168 -1.52 14.40 -4.93
N ARG A 169 -2.59 14.45 -4.13
CA ARG A 169 -2.60 13.85 -2.79
C ARG A 169 -2.93 12.38 -2.84
N LEU A 170 -2.32 11.64 -1.93
CA LEU A 170 -2.56 10.23 -1.74
C LEU A 170 -3.97 9.95 -1.19
N THR A 171 -4.65 8.96 -1.76
CA THR A 171 -6.02 8.55 -1.38
C THR A 171 -6.15 8.03 0.05
N THR A 172 -5.06 7.59 0.68
CA THR A 172 -5.02 7.16 2.08
C THR A 172 -4.65 8.30 3.03
N ASN A 173 -4.43 9.53 2.58
CA ASN A 173 -4.16 10.67 3.49
C ASN A 173 -5.25 10.88 4.56
N PRO A 174 -6.55 10.65 4.33
CA PRO A 174 -7.53 10.74 5.40
C PRO A 174 -7.26 9.78 6.58
N LEU A 175 -6.52 8.69 6.37
CA LEU A 175 -6.06 7.80 7.46
C LEU A 175 -4.95 8.42 8.32
N THR A 176 -4.11 9.29 7.76
CA THR A 176 -2.88 9.76 8.42
C THR A 176 -2.92 11.25 8.80
N THR A 177 -3.88 12.01 8.25
CA THR A 177 -3.99 13.46 8.47
C THR A 177 -4.24 13.79 9.94
N GLY A 178 -5.05 12.98 10.64
CA GLY A 178 -5.27 13.12 12.08
C GLY A 178 -4.02 12.90 12.93
N ASP A 179 -3.02 12.18 12.40
CA ASP A 179 -1.74 11.91 13.05
C ASP A 179 -0.66 12.95 12.68
N GLY A 180 -1.02 13.98 11.89
CA GLY A 180 -0.10 15.02 11.43
C GLY A 180 0.77 14.62 10.24
N VAL A 181 0.45 13.52 9.55
CA VAL A 181 1.22 13.01 8.40
C VAL A 181 0.40 13.10 7.13
N ILE A 182 0.94 13.79 6.11
CA ILE A 182 0.31 13.95 4.79
C ILE A 182 1.36 13.64 3.73
N PHE A 183 1.02 12.78 2.77
CA PHE A 183 1.89 12.42 1.66
C PHE A 183 1.38 13.02 0.36
N GLU A 184 2.30 13.57 -0.44
CA GLU A 184 2.03 13.71 -1.88
C GLU A 184 2.10 12.33 -2.53
N LEU A 185 1.30 12.11 -3.57
CA LEU A 185 1.13 10.84 -4.24
C LEU A 185 2.47 10.25 -4.69
N ASP A 186 3.29 11.06 -5.36
CA ASP A 186 4.59 10.63 -5.90
C ASP A 186 5.60 10.22 -4.83
N GLU A 187 5.47 10.72 -3.60
CA GLU A 187 6.41 10.42 -2.54
C GLU A 187 6.36 8.95 -2.14
N ILE A 188 5.17 8.36 -2.14
CA ILE A 188 4.97 6.97 -1.68
C ILE A 188 4.44 6.01 -2.75
N TYR A 189 4.14 6.52 -3.96
CA TYR A 189 3.58 5.71 -5.03
C TYR A 189 4.51 4.55 -5.44
N VAL A 190 4.01 3.32 -5.39
CA VAL A 190 4.69 2.15 -5.95
C VAL A 190 3.80 1.59 -7.07
N PRO A 191 4.29 1.50 -8.32
CA PRO A 191 3.52 0.98 -9.46
C PRO A 191 3.07 -0.46 -9.21
N LEU A 192 1.79 -0.74 -9.45
CA LEU A 192 1.24 -2.09 -9.45
C LEU A 192 1.23 -2.66 -10.87
N GLY A 193 1.42 -3.98 -10.98
CA GLY A 193 1.16 -4.69 -12.23
C GLY A 193 -0.35 -4.79 -12.49
N LEU A 194 -0.71 -5.04 -13.74
CA LEU A 194 -2.09 -5.28 -14.16
C LEU A 194 -2.23 -6.59 -14.90
N VAL A 195 -3.41 -7.20 -14.82
CA VAL A 195 -3.79 -8.40 -15.57
C VAL A 195 -5.05 -8.11 -16.38
N GLU A 196 -5.00 -8.39 -17.68
CA GLU A 196 -6.16 -8.35 -18.58
C GLU A 196 -6.95 -9.67 -18.49
N ARG A 197 -8.28 -9.59 -18.30
CA ARG A 197 -9.15 -10.75 -18.00
C ARG A 197 -10.31 -10.85 -18.99
N LYS A 198 -10.70 -12.08 -19.40
CA LYS A 198 -11.84 -12.33 -20.33
C LYS A 198 -13.17 -12.69 -19.67
N GLN A 199 -13.17 -13.42 -18.55
CA GLN A 199 -14.40 -14.00 -17.98
C GLN A 199 -14.49 -13.80 -16.47
N ARG A 200 -15.68 -14.10 -15.93
CA ARG A 200 -16.01 -14.11 -14.50
C ARG A 200 -15.42 -15.35 -13.83
N ASP A 201 -14.73 -15.15 -12.70
CA ASP A 201 -14.04 -16.21 -11.97
C ASP A 201 -15.02 -17.30 -11.51
N ARG A 202 -14.80 -18.54 -11.98
CA ARG A 202 -15.38 -19.75 -11.38
C ARG A 202 -14.40 -20.25 -10.34
N ARG A 203 -14.87 -20.45 -9.11
CA ARG A 203 -13.99 -20.84 -8.01
C ARG A 203 -14.21 -22.27 -7.56
N SER A 204 -13.13 -22.99 -7.31
CA SER A 204 -13.15 -24.34 -6.74
C SER A 204 -12.14 -24.49 -5.61
N GLY A 205 -12.60 -25.03 -4.48
CA GLY A 205 -11.74 -25.20 -3.30
C GLY A 205 -11.59 -23.94 -2.45
N ASP A 206 -10.89 -24.10 -1.32
CA ASP A 206 -10.72 -23.08 -0.29
C ASP A 206 -9.22 -22.82 -0.05
N VAL A 207 -8.87 -21.67 0.53
CA VAL A 207 -7.46 -21.25 0.65
C VAL A 207 -6.88 -21.54 2.03
N SER A 208 -5.55 -21.53 2.11
CA SER A 208 -4.84 -21.39 3.37
C SER A 208 -4.81 -19.91 3.81
N PRO A 209 -4.88 -19.60 5.12
CA PRO A 209 -4.75 -18.22 5.59
C PRO A 209 -3.41 -17.55 5.27
N GLU A 210 -2.35 -18.35 5.07
CA GLU A 210 -1.03 -17.89 4.65
C GLU A 210 -0.99 -17.47 3.17
N GLN A 211 -2.06 -17.78 2.42
CA GLN A 211 -2.25 -17.45 1.00
C GLN A 211 -3.64 -16.84 0.78
N GLY A 212 -4.11 -16.07 1.76
CA GLY A 212 -5.44 -15.49 1.78
C GLY A 212 -5.74 -14.53 0.64
N SER A 213 -4.72 -13.86 0.09
CA SER A 213 -4.88 -13.00 -1.11
C SER A 213 -5.36 -13.77 -2.34
N GLN A 214 -5.11 -15.09 -2.42
CA GLN A 214 -5.49 -15.91 -3.57
C GLN A 214 -7.01 -16.01 -3.74
N LEU A 215 -7.79 -15.75 -2.68
CA LEU A 215 -9.26 -15.58 -2.77
C LEU A 215 -9.68 -14.44 -3.68
N TYR A 216 -8.76 -13.54 -4.00
CA TYR A 216 -9.01 -12.43 -4.89
C TYR A 216 -8.35 -12.65 -6.24
N GLU A 217 -7.25 -13.42 -6.36
CA GLU A 217 -6.53 -13.77 -7.60
C GLU A 217 -7.32 -14.68 -8.56
N PRO A 218 -7.07 -14.64 -9.90
CA PRO A 218 -7.67 -15.57 -10.85
C PRO A 218 -7.16 -16.99 -10.61
N GLU A 219 -8.01 -18.01 -10.73
CA GLU A 219 -7.63 -19.41 -10.44
C GLU A 219 -6.89 -20.09 -11.60
N ALA A 220 -7.19 -19.72 -12.85
CA ALA A 220 -6.63 -20.37 -14.04
C ALA A 220 -5.79 -19.42 -14.90
N GLN A 221 -4.66 -19.90 -15.39
CA GLN A 221 -3.79 -19.16 -16.33
C GLN A 221 -4.51 -18.83 -17.65
N ASP A 222 -5.49 -19.63 -18.06
CA ASP A 222 -6.28 -19.38 -19.28
C ASP A 222 -7.23 -18.17 -19.15
N GLU A 223 -7.45 -17.66 -17.92
CA GLU A 223 -8.24 -16.46 -17.64
C GLU A 223 -7.41 -15.17 -17.80
N ILE A 224 -6.08 -15.30 -17.76
CA ILE A 224 -5.11 -14.23 -17.90
C ILE A 224 -4.74 -14.10 -19.37
N ILE A 225 -5.17 -13.02 -20.01
CA ILE A 225 -4.77 -12.75 -21.40
C ILE A 225 -3.31 -12.31 -21.42
N GLN A 226 -2.98 -11.33 -20.56
CA GLN A 226 -1.69 -10.69 -20.53
C GLN A 226 -1.48 -10.00 -19.18
N THR A 227 -0.25 -10.07 -18.67
CA THR A 227 0.21 -9.29 -17.52
C THR A 227 1.03 -8.11 -18.00
N PHE A 228 0.79 -6.94 -17.41
CA PHE A 228 1.46 -5.69 -17.72
C PHE A 228 2.15 -5.14 -16.49
N GLN A 229 3.40 -4.67 -16.66
CA GLN A 229 3.90 -3.61 -15.79
C GLN A 229 3.18 -2.30 -16.13
N GLN A 230 3.06 -1.38 -15.19
CA GLN A 230 2.31 -0.14 -15.41
C GLN A 230 2.74 0.62 -16.68
N ASP A 231 4.05 0.82 -16.88
CA ASP A 231 4.52 1.57 -18.05
C ASP A 231 4.21 0.85 -19.37
N GLN A 232 4.19 -0.49 -19.34
CA GLN A 232 3.75 -1.29 -20.49
C GLN A 232 2.26 -1.12 -20.73
N PHE A 233 1.43 -1.06 -19.69
CA PHE A 233 0.00 -0.78 -19.81
C PHE A 233 -0.24 0.61 -20.42
N PHE A 234 0.50 1.64 -19.98
CA PHE A 234 0.39 2.99 -20.53
C PHE A 234 0.77 3.05 -22.02
N GLU A 235 1.90 2.46 -22.41
CA GLU A 235 2.34 2.51 -23.80
C GLU A 235 1.54 1.57 -24.72
N GLN A 236 1.23 0.35 -24.30
CA GLN A 236 0.60 -0.66 -25.17
C GLN A 236 -0.92 -0.58 -25.20
N VAL A 237 -1.57 -0.20 -24.10
CA VAL A 237 -3.03 -0.14 -24.02
C VAL A 237 -3.51 1.28 -24.26
N LEU A 238 -2.98 2.24 -23.51
CA LEU A 238 -3.48 3.62 -23.54
C LEU A 238 -3.02 4.38 -24.79
N ARG A 239 -1.72 4.36 -25.10
CA ARG A 239 -1.16 5.13 -26.23
C ARG A 239 -1.52 4.57 -27.60
N GLN A 240 -1.42 3.26 -27.76
CA GLN A 240 -1.78 2.59 -29.03
C GLN A 240 -3.29 2.60 -29.29
N GLY A 241 -4.10 3.00 -28.31
CA GLY A 241 -5.55 3.10 -28.45
C GLY A 241 -6.21 1.75 -28.70
N ARG A 242 -5.62 0.66 -28.16
CA ARG A 242 -6.13 -0.72 -28.32
C ARG A 242 -7.57 -0.85 -27.83
N SER A 243 -7.93 -0.06 -26.82
CA SER A 243 -9.28 0.02 -26.26
C SER A 243 -9.76 1.46 -26.08
N ARG A 244 -11.07 1.68 -26.25
CA ARG A 244 -11.74 2.95 -25.89
C ARG A 244 -12.60 2.87 -24.63
N ARG A 245 -12.71 1.67 -24.06
CA ARG A 245 -13.62 1.34 -22.96
C ARG A 245 -12.90 0.39 -22.03
N ILE A 246 -12.33 0.94 -20.95
CA ILE A 246 -11.46 0.21 -20.03
C ILE A 246 -12.10 0.20 -18.64
N ALA A 247 -12.13 -0.96 -18.01
CA ALA A 247 -12.53 -1.12 -16.62
C ALA A 247 -11.33 -1.57 -15.79
N ILE A 248 -10.99 -0.79 -14.77
CA ILE A 248 -9.96 -1.14 -13.78
C ILE A 248 -10.68 -1.70 -12.55
N ILE A 249 -10.54 -3.00 -12.34
CA ILE A 249 -11.22 -3.74 -11.28
C ILE A 249 -10.25 -4.24 -10.21
N GLY A 250 -10.79 -4.65 -9.06
CA GLY A 250 -10.00 -5.14 -7.93
C GLY A 250 -10.74 -4.98 -6.61
N GLU A 251 -10.22 -5.60 -5.56
CA GLU A 251 -10.76 -5.56 -4.21
C GLU A 251 -10.59 -4.16 -3.56
N PRO A 252 -11.27 -3.88 -2.43
CA PRO A 252 -11.07 -2.63 -1.70
C PRO A 252 -9.59 -2.44 -1.35
N GLY A 253 -9.06 -1.22 -1.54
CA GLY A 253 -7.67 -0.93 -1.23
C GLY A 253 -6.62 -1.37 -2.25
N ALA A 254 -7.01 -2.01 -3.37
CA ALA A 254 -6.11 -2.48 -4.43
C ALA A 254 -5.42 -1.35 -5.26
N GLY A 255 -5.55 -0.08 -4.86
CA GLY A 255 -4.91 1.04 -5.57
C GLY A 255 -5.58 1.48 -6.89
N LYS A 256 -6.85 1.11 -7.14
CA LYS A 256 -7.57 1.47 -8.39
C LYS A 256 -7.65 2.97 -8.64
N THR A 257 -8.18 3.73 -7.67
CA THR A 257 -8.27 5.20 -7.74
C THR A 257 -6.88 5.83 -7.91
N THR A 258 -5.88 5.29 -7.20
CA THR A 258 -4.49 5.75 -7.29
C THR A 258 -3.90 5.53 -8.68
N LEU A 259 -4.17 4.39 -9.32
CA LEU A 259 -3.79 4.15 -10.70
C LEU A 259 -4.53 5.09 -11.66
N LEU A 260 -5.83 5.32 -11.45
CA LEU A 260 -6.61 6.25 -12.28
C LEU A 260 -6.02 7.67 -12.18
N GLN A 261 -5.56 8.11 -11.00
CA GLN A 261 -4.84 9.39 -10.83
C GLN A 261 -3.57 9.44 -11.68
N LYS A 262 -2.80 8.35 -11.72
CA LYS A 262 -1.60 8.23 -12.57
C LYS A 262 -1.93 8.24 -14.06
N ILE A 263 -3.06 7.65 -14.46
CA ILE A 263 -3.54 7.71 -15.83
C ILE A 263 -3.90 9.16 -16.21
N ALA A 264 -4.60 9.89 -15.34
CA ALA A 264 -4.94 11.29 -15.58
C ALA A 264 -3.69 12.15 -15.82
N ALA A 265 -2.69 12.02 -14.94
CA ALA A 265 -1.40 12.71 -15.08
C ALA A 265 -0.68 12.28 -16.37
N TRP A 266 -0.62 10.97 -16.66
CA TRP A 266 0.04 10.45 -17.85
C TRP A 266 -0.61 10.97 -19.15
N VAL A 267 -1.95 11.03 -19.22
CA VAL A 267 -2.67 11.61 -20.37
C VAL A 267 -2.28 13.07 -20.55
N LEU A 268 -2.27 13.85 -19.47
CA LEU A 268 -1.85 15.26 -19.52
C LEU A 268 -0.39 15.43 -19.95
N ASP A 269 0.52 14.54 -19.57
CA ASP A 269 1.95 14.73 -19.82
C ASP A 269 2.41 14.18 -21.18
N ASN A 270 1.72 13.16 -21.71
CA ASN A 270 2.19 12.34 -22.84
C ASN A 270 1.30 12.40 -24.07
N THR A 271 0.14 13.05 -23.97
CA THR A 271 -0.81 13.20 -25.07
C THR A 271 -1.30 14.64 -25.16
N GLU A 272 -1.94 14.97 -26.27
CA GLU A 272 -2.65 16.24 -26.42
C GLU A 272 -4.14 16.11 -26.03
N ASP A 273 -4.53 15.00 -25.41
CA ASP A 273 -5.91 14.70 -25.04
C ASP A 273 -6.29 15.32 -23.68
N VAL A 274 -7.59 15.33 -23.37
CA VAL A 274 -8.16 16.02 -22.21
C VAL A 274 -8.77 15.01 -21.23
N PRO A 275 -8.18 14.80 -20.03
CA PRO A 275 -8.75 13.92 -19.02
C PRO A 275 -9.75 14.65 -18.13
N ILE A 276 -11.02 14.29 -18.26
CA ILE A 276 -12.11 14.75 -17.40
C ILE A 276 -12.33 13.71 -16.30
N TRP A 277 -12.01 14.06 -15.07
CA TRP A 277 -12.25 13.21 -13.89
C TRP A 277 -13.62 13.46 -13.28
N ILE A 278 -14.32 12.38 -12.94
CA ILE A 278 -15.57 12.40 -12.17
C ILE A 278 -15.50 11.35 -11.08
N SER A 279 -15.54 11.78 -9.82
CA SER A 279 -15.90 10.92 -8.70
C SER A 279 -17.37 10.58 -8.81
N LEU A 280 -17.72 9.31 -8.99
CA LEU A 280 -19.11 8.92 -9.22
C LEU A 280 -19.99 9.08 -7.96
N ALA A 281 -19.38 9.19 -6.79
CA ALA A 281 -20.07 9.59 -5.56
C ALA A 281 -20.63 11.03 -5.64
N ASP A 282 -20.00 11.90 -6.43
CA ASP A 282 -20.36 13.33 -6.53
C ASP A 282 -21.57 13.57 -7.44
N LEU A 283 -22.02 12.55 -8.18
CA LEU A 283 -23.18 12.68 -9.07
C LEU A 283 -24.47 12.99 -8.29
N GLN A 284 -24.59 12.50 -7.04
CA GLN A 284 -25.74 12.75 -6.15
C GLN A 284 -27.10 12.56 -6.85
N GLY A 285 -27.21 11.50 -7.67
CA GLY A 285 -28.42 11.17 -8.44
C GLY A 285 -28.58 11.90 -9.78
N LYS A 286 -27.70 12.83 -10.15
CA LYS A 286 -27.65 13.44 -11.48
C LYS A 286 -27.10 12.46 -12.51
N THR A 287 -27.50 12.64 -13.76
CA THR A 287 -26.84 11.96 -14.89
C THR A 287 -25.46 12.58 -15.15
N LEU A 288 -24.57 11.84 -15.83
CA LEU A 288 -23.26 12.29 -16.28
C LEU A 288 -23.38 13.57 -17.10
N GLU A 289 -24.34 13.62 -18.03
CA GLU A 289 -24.60 14.80 -18.86
C GLU A 289 -25.00 16.01 -18.00
N GLN A 290 -25.95 15.85 -17.09
CA GLN A 290 -26.36 16.92 -16.18
C GLN A 290 -25.18 17.40 -15.34
N TYR A 291 -24.44 16.47 -14.71
CA TYR A 291 -23.30 16.81 -13.87
C TYR A 291 -22.20 17.55 -14.66
N LEU A 292 -21.90 17.08 -15.88
CA LEU A 292 -20.94 17.71 -16.77
C LEU A 292 -21.32 19.16 -17.08
N LEU A 293 -22.58 19.40 -17.43
CA LEU A 293 -23.07 20.73 -17.82
C LEU A 293 -23.28 21.67 -16.62
N SER A 294 -23.83 21.20 -15.49
CA SER A 294 -24.21 22.07 -14.39
C SER A 294 -23.17 22.24 -13.29
N ASP A 295 -22.38 21.21 -13.00
CA ASP A 295 -21.47 21.19 -11.85
C ASP A 295 -20.02 21.25 -12.31
N TRP A 296 -19.62 20.29 -13.16
CA TRP A 296 -18.25 20.19 -13.63
C TRP A 296 -17.86 21.42 -14.47
N LEU A 297 -18.64 21.78 -15.49
CA LEU A 297 -18.33 22.92 -16.36
C LEU A 297 -18.33 24.25 -15.61
N LYS A 298 -19.23 24.38 -14.61
CA LYS A 298 -19.28 25.53 -13.73
C LYS A 298 -18.01 25.66 -12.88
N ALA A 299 -17.57 24.55 -12.27
CA ALA A 299 -16.33 24.50 -11.49
C ALA A 299 -15.10 24.76 -12.37
N ALA A 300 -15.02 24.07 -13.52
CA ALA A 300 -13.95 24.13 -14.50
C ALA A 300 -13.72 25.55 -15.03
N THR A 301 -14.79 26.29 -15.28
CA THR A 301 -14.72 27.67 -15.83
C THR A 301 -14.71 28.74 -14.75
N ARG A 302 -14.92 28.36 -13.48
CA ARG A 302 -15.06 29.26 -12.31
C ARG A 302 -16.11 30.35 -12.53
N LYS A 303 -17.17 30.06 -13.30
CA LYS A 303 -18.28 30.97 -13.58
C LYS A 303 -19.46 30.68 -12.67
N VAL A 304 -20.26 31.72 -12.40
CA VAL A 304 -21.50 31.57 -11.61
C VAL A 304 -22.59 30.88 -12.44
N HIS A 305 -22.63 31.19 -13.73
CA HIS A 305 -23.58 30.64 -14.71
C HIS A 305 -22.83 30.06 -15.89
N VAL A 306 -23.32 28.92 -16.38
CA VAL A 306 -22.87 28.27 -17.61
C VAL A 306 -23.69 28.86 -18.76
N SER A 307 -23.03 29.33 -19.81
CA SER A 307 -23.71 29.84 -21.00
C SER A 307 -23.84 28.75 -22.06
N GLN A 308 -24.83 28.87 -22.94
CA GLN A 308 -25.07 27.92 -24.02
C GLN A 308 -23.81 27.66 -24.88
N LYS A 309 -23.01 28.71 -25.15
CA LYS A 309 -21.77 28.55 -25.91
C LYS A 309 -20.76 27.64 -25.19
N MET A 310 -20.71 27.66 -23.86
CA MET A 310 -19.81 26.82 -23.08
C MET A 310 -20.25 25.35 -23.12
N GLU A 311 -21.56 25.11 -23.13
CA GLU A 311 -22.15 23.77 -23.29
C GLU A 311 -21.86 23.22 -24.69
N GLU A 312 -22.02 24.06 -25.73
CA GLU A 312 -21.68 23.72 -27.12
C GLU A 312 -20.18 23.40 -27.28
N ASP A 313 -19.29 24.23 -26.71
CA ASP A 313 -17.85 24.00 -26.74
C ASP A 313 -17.46 22.67 -26.05
N LEU A 314 -18.12 22.33 -24.93
CA LEU A 314 -17.91 21.04 -24.26
C LEU A 314 -18.37 19.88 -25.13
N GLY A 315 -19.53 20.01 -25.79
CA GLY A 315 -20.01 19.02 -26.75
C GLY A 315 -19.06 18.81 -27.92
N GLU A 316 -18.55 19.89 -28.52
CA GLU A 316 -17.55 19.85 -29.59
C GLU A 316 -16.25 19.17 -29.14
N LEU A 317 -15.80 19.45 -27.90
CA LEU A 317 -14.63 18.80 -27.33
C LEU A 317 -14.80 17.29 -27.21
N PHE A 318 -15.96 16.81 -26.76
CA PHE A 318 -16.25 15.37 -26.73
C PHE A 318 -16.32 14.75 -28.12
N ASN A 319 -17.00 15.40 -29.07
CA ASN A 319 -17.13 14.95 -30.46
C ASN A 319 -15.76 14.85 -31.16
N SER A 320 -14.73 15.55 -30.68
CA SER A 320 -13.36 15.44 -31.17
C SER A 320 -12.69 14.09 -30.88
N LYS A 321 -13.26 13.26 -29.99
CA LYS A 321 -12.73 11.95 -29.54
C LYS A 321 -11.38 12.03 -28.82
N ARG A 322 -11.11 13.20 -28.25
CA ARG A 322 -9.90 13.52 -27.46
C ARG A 322 -10.18 13.61 -25.97
N VAL A 323 -11.43 13.43 -25.54
CA VAL A 323 -11.78 13.38 -24.12
C VAL A 323 -11.52 11.99 -23.57
N TRP A 324 -10.82 11.94 -22.44
CA TRP A 324 -10.70 10.77 -21.58
C TRP A 324 -11.60 11.00 -20.36
N LEU A 325 -12.75 10.34 -20.34
CA LEU A 325 -13.67 10.38 -19.21
C LEU A 325 -13.23 9.34 -18.18
N LEU A 326 -12.68 9.82 -17.06
CA LEU A 326 -12.16 9.02 -15.96
C LEU A 326 -13.21 8.97 -14.84
N LEU A 327 -13.89 7.83 -14.71
CA LEU A 327 -15.01 7.63 -13.78
C LEU A 327 -14.55 6.82 -12.57
N ASP A 328 -14.38 7.47 -11.43
CA ASP A 328 -13.88 6.81 -10.22
C ASP A 328 -15.00 6.25 -9.35
N ALA A 329 -14.79 5.01 -8.87
CA ALA A 329 -15.55 4.32 -7.84
C ALA A 329 -17.03 4.08 -8.16
N VAL A 330 -17.31 3.24 -9.17
CA VAL A 330 -18.68 2.83 -9.52
C VAL A 330 -19.45 2.25 -8.33
N ASP A 331 -18.75 1.56 -7.42
CA ASP A 331 -19.32 0.99 -6.19
C ASP A 331 -19.78 2.02 -5.16
N GLU A 332 -19.44 3.30 -5.32
CA GLU A 332 -19.80 4.39 -4.41
C GLU A 332 -20.92 5.29 -4.97
N MET A 333 -21.51 4.91 -6.11
CA MET A 333 -22.64 5.63 -6.69
C MET A 333 -23.89 5.56 -5.80
N THR A 334 -24.51 6.71 -5.58
CA THR A 334 -25.87 6.77 -5.05
C THR A 334 -26.87 6.44 -6.16
N VAL A 335 -27.44 5.23 -6.08
CA VAL A 335 -28.53 4.82 -6.97
C VAL A 335 -29.82 5.45 -6.42
N GLY A 336 -30.45 6.35 -7.19
CA GLY A 336 -31.73 6.94 -6.82
C GLY A 336 -32.85 5.90 -6.71
N ALA A 337 -34.08 6.34 -6.40
CA ALA A 337 -35.24 5.46 -6.19
C ALA A 337 -35.59 4.49 -7.36
N GLN A 338 -34.97 4.68 -8.53
CA GLN A 338 -35.05 3.74 -9.65
C GLN A 338 -34.03 2.61 -9.42
N SER A 339 -34.50 1.41 -9.09
CA SER A 339 -33.73 0.21 -8.70
C SER A 339 -32.77 -0.39 -9.75
N LEU A 340 -32.13 0.42 -10.59
CA LEU A 340 -31.16 0.00 -11.61
C LEU A 340 -29.77 -0.19 -10.99
N ALA A 341 -29.06 -1.23 -11.41
CA ALA A 341 -27.68 -1.46 -10.97
C ALA A 341 -26.74 -0.33 -11.46
N PRO A 342 -25.71 0.06 -10.69
CA PRO A 342 -24.78 1.15 -11.05
C PRO A 342 -24.19 1.03 -12.47
N LEU A 343 -23.78 -0.18 -12.87
CA LEU A 343 -23.22 -0.44 -14.20
C LEU A 343 -24.24 -0.18 -15.33
N GLN A 344 -25.52 -0.52 -15.11
CA GLN A 344 -26.58 -0.25 -16.08
C GLN A 344 -26.85 1.26 -16.19
N LEU A 345 -26.79 1.98 -15.08
CA LEU A 345 -26.93 3.44 -15.10
C LEU A 345 -25.83 4.09 -15.92
N ILE A 346 -24.58 3.66 -15.74
CA ILE A 346 -23.46 4.17 -16.56
C ILE A 346 -23.66 3.79 -18.02
N ALA A 347 -23.99 2.53 -18.33
CA ALA A 347 -24.21 2.08 -19.70
C ALA A 347 -25.25 2.94 -20.44
N ASN A 348 -26.36 3.26 -19.77
CA ASN A 348 -27.43 4.09 -20.33
C ASN A 348 -27.01 5.56 -20.55
N GLN A 349 -25.98 6.02 -19.85
CA GLN A 349 -25.49 7.41 -19.90
C GLN A 349 -24.31 7.60 -20.85
N LEU A 350 -23.64 6.53 -21.26
CA LEU A 350 -22.59 6.57 -22.29
C LEU A 350 -23.20 6.58 -23.71
N THR A 351 -24.10 7.53 -23.94
CA THR A 351 -24.83 7.74 -25.20
C THR A 351 -24.71 9.21 -25.63
N GLY A 352 -25.24 9.57 -26.80
CA GLY A 352 -25.17 10.95 -27.31
C GLY A 352 -23.73 11.44 -27.46
N TRP A 353 -23.48 12.71 -27.15
CA TRP A 353 -22.15 13.33 -27.24
C TRP A 353 -21.14 12.73 -26.22
N VAL A 354 -21.61 12.23 -25.09
CA VAL A 354 -20.77 11.57 -24.08
C VAL A 354 -20.14 10.27 -24.62
N ALA A 355 -20.79 9.61 -25.59
CA ALA A 355 -20.31 8.37 -26.18
C ALA A 355 -18.98 8.51 -26.95
N ASP A 356 -18.63 9.70 -27.42
CA ASP A 356 -17.39 9.92 -28.19
C ASP A 356 -16.13 10.00 -27.31
N ALA A 357 -16.28 10.17 -25.99
CA ALA A 357 -15.15 10.10 -25.06
C ALA A 357 -14.54 8.69 -25.02
N ARG A 358 -13.25 8.57 -24.71
CA ARG A 358 -12.62 7.34 -24.24
C ARG A 358 -12.93 7.21 -22.76
N VAL A 359 -13.39 6.05 -22.30
CA VAL A 359 -13.86 5.89 -20.93
C VAL A 359 -12.94 4.92 -20.19
N ILE A 360 -12.47 5.35 -19.02
CA ILE A 360 -11.85 4.49 -18.03
C ILE A 360 -12.66 4.61 -16.75
N LEU A 361 -13.10 3.49 -16.21
CA LEU A 361 -13.76 3.47 -14.92
C LEU A 361 -13.03 2.59 -13.91
N THR A 362 -13.19 2.88 -12.63
CA THR A 362 -12.75 1.99 -11.55
C THR A 362 -13.95 1.35 -10.85
N CYS A 363 -13.86 0.05 -10.55
CA CYS A 363 -14.97 -0.67 -9.95
C CYS A 363 -14.47 -1.78 -9.01
N ARG A 364 -15.22 -2.09 -7.94
CA ARG A 364 -14.95 -3.29 -7.15
C ARG A 364 -15.38 -4.55 -7.88
N LEU A 365 -14.68 -5.66 -7.61
CA LEU A 365 -15.01 -6.99 -8.14
C LEU A 365 -16.46 -7.38 -7.88
N ASN A 366 -16.99 -7.11 -6.68
CA ASN A 366 -18.34 -7.50 -6.30
C ASN A 366 -19.44 -6.76 -7.07
N VAL A 367 -19.16 -5.55 -7.56
CA VAL A 367 -20.07 -4.79 -8.42
C VAL A 367 -19.91 -5.22 -9.87
N TRP A 368 -18.67 -5.35 -10.35
CA TRP A 368 -18.36 -5.77 -11.73
C TRP A 368 -18.89 -7.17 -12.06
N ASP A 369 -18.68 -8.13 -11.16
CA ASP A 369 -19.06 -9.54 -11.33
C ASP A 369 -20.42 -9.87 -10.68
N ALA A 370 -21.27 -8.89 -10.39
CA ALA A 370 -22.57 -9.09 -9.71
C ALA A 370 -23.59 -9.94 -10.51
N GLY A 371 -23.33 -10.19 -11.80
CA GLY A 371 -24.09 -11.09 -12.67
C GLY A 371 -24.54 -10.43 -13.98
N LYS A 372 -25.26 -9.30 -13.93
CA LYS A 372 -25.67 -8.53 -15.10
C LYS A 372 -24.73 -7.34 -15.30
N ASN A 373 -23.58 -7.59 -15.94
CA ASN A 373 -22.66 -6.51 -16.28
C ASN A 373 -23.07 -5.88 -17.63
N ALA A 374 -23.78 -4.75 -17.58
CA ALA A 374 -24.16 -4.00 -18.78
C ALA A 374 -22.98 -3.41 -19.57
N LEU A 375 -21.76 -3.47 -18.99
CA LEU A 375 -20.51 -2.98 -19.56
C LEU A 375 -19.57 -4.14 -19.92
N GLU A 376 -20.09 -5.34 -20.20
CA GLU A 376 -19.28 -6.53 -20.53
C GLU A 376 -18.35 -6.38 -21.74
N ALA A 377 -18.63 -5.41 -22.62
CA ALA A 377 -17.79 -5.07 -23.78
C ALA A 377 -16.55 -4.22 -23.42
N PHE A 378 -16.38 -3.81 -22.15
CA PHE A 378 -15.17 -3.11 -21.71
C PHE A 378 -14.01 -4.09 -21.57
N ASP A 379 -12.83 -3.66 -22.02
CA ASP A 379 -11.60 -4.37 -21.72
C ASP A 379 -11.31 -4.26 -20.22
N THR A 380 -11.25 -5.41 -19.56
CA THR A 380 -11.23 -5.50 -18.11
C THR A 380 -9.80 -5.79 -17.64
N TYR A 381 -9.26 -4.88 -16.85
CA TYR A 381 -7.93 -4.98 -16.25
C TYR A 381 -8.05 -4.99 -14.74
N ARG A 382 -7.26 -5.83 -14.07
CA ARG A 382 -7.21 -5.90 -12.62
C ARG A 382 -5.83 -5.53 -12.11
N ASN A 383 -5.79 -4.74 -11.04
CA ASN A 383 -4.54 -4.53 -10.31
C ASN A 383 -4.07 -5.83 -9.65
N LEU A 384 -2.76 -6.06 -9.72
CA LEU A 384 -2.06 -7.07 -8.95
C LEU A 384 -1.74 -6.53 -7.54
N ASP A 385 -1.44 -7.47 -6.67
CA ASP A 385 -0.91 -7.23 -5.33
C ASP A 385 0.54 -6.75 -5.37
N PHE A 386 1.02 -6.12 -4.27
CA PHE A 386 2.46 -5.89 -4.10
C PHE A 386 3.20 -7.23 -3.93
N SER A 387 4.35 -7.35 -4.58
CA SER A 387 5.26 -8.47 -4.36
C SER A 387 6.32 -8.16 -3.29
N TYR A 388 6.82 -9.21 -2.65
CA TYR A 388 8.00 -9.17 -1.78
C TYR A 388 9.31 -9.26 -2.54
N GLY A 389 9.24 -9.26 -3.87
CA GLY A 389 10.36 -9.41 -4.79
C GLY A 389 10.95 -10.82 -4.83
N ASP A 390 11.57 -11.13 -5.96
CA ASP A 390 12.41 -12.30 -6.19
C ASP A 390 13.48 -11.97 -7.24
N ALA A 391 14.07 -12.98 -7.88
CA ALA A 391 15.07 -12.74 -8.92
C ALA A 391 14.52 -12.00 -10.16
N GLN A 392 13.20 -11.98 -10.36
CA GLN A 392 12.54 -11.44 -11.55
C GLN A 392 11.57 -10.28 -11.25
N THR A 393 11.15 -10.12 -10.00
CA THR A 393 10.17 -9.12 -9.57
C THR A 393 10.74 -8.19 -8.51
N PRO A 394 10.41 -6.88 -8.53
CA PRO A 394 10.91 -5.92 -7.54
C PRO A 394 10.23 -6.10 -6.16
N ASP A 395 10.93 -5.88 -5.05
CA ASP A 395 10.33 -5.84 -3.71
C ASP A 395 9.48 -4.56 -3.53
N GLN A 396 8.23 -4.62 -3.97
CA GLN A 396 7.28 -3.51 -3.92
C GLN A 396 6.83 -3.21 -2.49
N VAL A 397 6.62 -4.23 -1.64
CA VAL A 397 6.28 -4.04 -0.22
C VAL A 397 7.40 -3.28 0.49
N GLY A 398 8.64 -3.71 0.31
CA GLY A 398 9.80 -3.02 0.89
C GLY A 398 9.99 -1.61 0.34
N GLN A 399 9.74 -1.39 -0.96
CA GLN A 399 9.76 -0.04 -1.54
C GLN A 399 8.73 0.88 -0.91
N PHE A 400 7.49 0.40 -0.75
CA PHE A 400 6.42 1.18 -0.13
C PHE A 400 6.77 1.53 1.32
N ILE A 401 7.24 0.56 2.11
CA ILE A 401 7.69 0.79 3.50
C ILE A 401 8.80 1.85 3.55
N ARG A 402 9.84 1.74 2.71
CA ARG A 402 10.94 2.72 2.70
C ARG A 402 10.47 4.12 2.33
N ARG A 403 9.54 4.25 1.37
CA ARG A 403 8.97 5.55 1.00
C ARG A 403 8.08 6.13 2.09
N TRP A 404 7.27 5.30 2.75
CA TRP A 404 6.42 5.72 3.87
C TRP A 404 7.25 6.31 5.02
N PHE A 405 8.38 5.68 5.35
CA PHE A 405 9.30 6.14 6.39
C PHE A 405 10.54 6.84 5.82
N LYS A 406 10.38 7.66 4.76
CA LYS A 406 11.51 8.36 4.12
C LYS A 406 12.37 9.16 5.11
N ASP A 407 11.73 9.76 6.12
CA ASP A 407 12.37 10.57 7.15
C ASP A 407 12.88 9.73 8.35
N ASN A 408 12.57 8.42 8.39
CA ASN A 408 12.99 7.51 9.45
C ASN A 408 13.30 6.10 8.92
N SER A 409 14.43 5.98 8.21
CA SER A 409 14.89 4.72 7.63
C SER A 409 15.02 3.58 8.66
N THR A 410 15.35 3.90 9.91
CA THR A 410 15.46 2.89 10.98
C THR A 410 14.12 2.23 11.27
N LEU A 411 13.01 2.99 11.28
CA LEU A 411 11.67 2.40 11.44
C LEU A 411 11.28 1.53 10.25
N ALA A 412 11.61 1.94 9.02
CA ALA A 412 11.37 1.14 7.82
C ALA A 412 12.11 -0.21 7.89
N GLU A 413 13.42 -0.20 8.16
CA GLU A 413 14.22 -1.43 8.21
C GLU A 413 13.75 -2.35 9.34
N ARG A 414 13.39 -1.79 10.50
CA ARG A 414 12.83 -2.58 11.60
C ARG A 414 11.49 -3.20 11.22
N LEU A 415 10.58 -2.49 10.56
CA LEU A 415 9.29 -3.06 10.12
C LEU A 415 9.51 -4.18 9.11
N ARG A 416 10.36 -3.97 8.11
CA ARG A 416 10.70 -4.99 7.09
C ARG A 416 11.28 -6.24 7.76
N ALA A 417 12.22 -6.07 8.68
CA ALA A 417 12.83 -7.16 9.43
C ALA A 417 11.83 -7.88 10.36
N GLN A 418 10.82 -7.19 10.91
CA GLN A 418 9.75 -7.86 11.66
C GLN A 418 8.88 -8.72 10.76
N LEU A 419 8.52 -8.22 9.57
CA LEU A 419 7.72 -8.98 8.60
C LEU A 419 8.45 -10.22 8.11
N ASP A 420 9.78 -10.20 7.99
CA ASP A 420 10.57 -11.37 7.55
C ASP A 420 10.79 -12.44 8.62
N LYS A 421 10.33 -12.22 9.85
CA LYS A 421 10.44 -13.26 10.89
C LYS A 421 9.56 -14.47 10.55
N PRO A 422 10.01 -15.69 10.85
CA PRO A 422 9.16 -16.88 10.77
C PRO A 422 7.87 -16.71 11.58
N GLY A 423 6.76 -17.26 11.10
CA GLY A 423 5.45 -17.15 11.76
C GLY A 423 4.68 -15.85 11.43
N LYS A 424 5.18 -15.04 10.50
CA LYS A 424 4.53 -13.81 10.00
C LYS A 424 3.93 -13.96 8.61
N GLU A 425 3.86 -15.17 8.08
CA GLU A 425 3.39 -15.48 6.73
C GLU A 425 1.99 -14.90 6.47
N ARG A 426 1.07 -15.03 7.44
CA ARG A 426 -0.32 -14.55 7.34
C ARG A 426 -0.43 -13.03 7.26
N ILE A 427 0.36 -12.30 8.05
CA ILE A 427 0.35 -10.83 7.99
C ILE A 427 1.12 -10.34 6.76
N LYS A 428 2.18 -11.03 6.33
CA LYS A 428 2.87 -10.75 5.08
C LYS A 428 1.92 -10.84 3.89
N ASP A 429 1.16 -11.93 3.81
CA ASP A 429 0.18 -12.13 2.76
C ASP A 429 -0.91 -11.04 2.78
N ALA A 430 -1.44 -10.72 3.97
CA ALA A 430 -2.44 -9.68 4.13
C ALA A 430 -1.96 -8.31 3.62
N VAL A 431 -0.73 -7.91 3.90
CA VAL A 431 -0.21 -6.56 3.56
C VAL A 431 0.38 -6.45 2.14
N LYS A 432 0.16 -7.44 1.28
CA LYS A 432 0.37 -7.24 -0.17
C LYS A 432 -0.64 -6.26 -0.76
N ASN A 433 -1.82 -6.14 -0.15
CA ASN A 433 -2.81 -5.12 -0.51
C ASN A 433 -2.36 -3.73 -0.01
N PRO A 434 -2.31 -2.70 -0.88
CA PRO A 434 -1.75 -1.39 -0.54
C PRO A 434 -2.37 -0.70 0.67
N LEU A 435 -3.70 -0.79 0.83
CA LEU A 435 -4.40 -0.17 1.96
C LEU A 435 -4.04 -0.86 3.29
N ARG A 436 -3.93 -2.19 3.30
CA ARG A 436 -3.52 -2.94 4.51
C ARG A 436 -2.08 -2.64 4.89
N LEU A 437 -1.21 -2.49 3.91
CA LEU A 437 0.17 -2.05 4.15
C LEU A 437 0.21 -0.64 4.75
N ALA A 438 -0.59 0.29 4.22
CA ALA A 438 -0.72 1.64 4.78
C ALA A 438 -1.22 1.61 6.24
N LEU A 439 -2.23 0.77 6.56
CA LEU A 439 -2.72 0.59 7.94
C LEU A 439 -1.62 0.04 8.86
N LEU A 440 -0.83 -0.94 8.39
CA LEU A 440 0.29 -1.48 9.15
C LEU A 440 1.36 -0.41 9.39
N CYS A 441 1.76 0.34 8.35
CA CYS A 441 2.75 1.41 8.45
C CYS A 441 2.29 2.52 9.40
N ARG A 442 1.02 2.94 9.32
CA ARG A 442 0.42 3.91 10.25
C ARG A 442 0.51 3.42 11.70
N SER A 443 0.04 2.20 11.96
CA SER A 443 0.03 1.61 13.31
C SER A 443 1.45 1.51 13.89
N TRP A 444 2.41 1.09 13.05
CA TRP A 444 3.83 1.02 13.41
C TRP A 444 4.45 2.40 13.69
N ALA A 445 4.07 3.43 12.93
CA ALA A 445 4.52 4.80 13.13
C ALA A 445 4.01 5.38 14.46
N LEU A 446 2.71 5.23 14.73
CA LEU A 446 2.08 5.72 15.96
C LEU A 446 2.69 5.09 17.21
N ALA A 447 3.04 3.82 17.14
CA ALA A 447 3.69 3.08 18.22
C ALA A 447 5.22 3.19 18.22
N GLN A 448 5.82 4.11 17.43
CA GLN A 448 7.27 4.36 17.38
C GLN A 448 8.11 3.09 17.18
N GLY A 449 7.63 2.18 16.32
CA GLY A 449 8.28 0.91 16.03
C GLY A 449 7.92 -0.25 16.95
N GLY A 450 6.86 -0.10 17.75
CA GLY A 450 6.11 -1.21 18.35
C GLY A 450 4.96 -1.64 17.44
N LEU A 451 4.64 -2.94 17.41
CA LEU A 451 3.27 -3.35 17.07
C LEU A 451 2.48 -3.43 18.37
N PRO A 452 1.14 -3.40 18.29
CA PRO A 452 0.32 -3.85 19.39
C PRO A 452 0.83 -5.18 19.94
N ASN A 453 0.76 -5.25 21.25
CA ASN A 453 1.25 -6.34 22.06
C ASN A 453 0.63 -7.70 21.68
N THR A 454 -0.61 -7.67 21.20
CA THR A 454 -1.36 -8.84 20.75
C THR A 454 -1.81 -8.69 19.29
N LYS A 455 -2.03 -9.80 18.61
CA LYS A 455 -2.63 -9.81 17.26
C LYS A 455 -4.02 -9.21 17.27
N ALA A 456 -4.83 -9.50 18.30
CA ALA A 456 -6.18 -8.96 18.39
C ALA A 456 -6.17 -7.43 18.50
N GLY A 457 -5.25 -6.85 19.28
CA GLY A 457 -5.06 -5.40 19.35
C GLY A 457 -4.69 -4.80 18.00
N LEU A 458 -3.84 -5.48 17.20
CA LEU A 458 -3.52 -5.04 15.85
C LEU A 458 -4.74 -5.03 14.91
N TYR A 459 -5.53 -6.11 14.90
CA TYR A 459 -6.71 -6.17 14.04
C TYR A 459 -7.83 -5.23 14.51
N GLN A 460 -7.93 -4.96 15.81
CA GLN A 460 -8.81 -3.92 16.35
C GLN A 460 -8.44 -2.55 15.80
N GLN A 461 -7.17 -2.15 15.89
CA GLN A 461 -6.69 -0.88 15.34
C GLN A 461 -6.95 -0.76 13.84
N PHE A 462 -6.74 -1.84 13.07
CA PHE A 462 -7.08 -1.85 11.64
C PHE A 462 -8.57 -1.65 11.40
N THR A 463 -9.41 -2.30 12.20
CA THR A 463 -10.87 -2.24 12.09
C THR A 463 -11.38 -0.83 12.40
N GLU A 464 -10.92 -0.22 13.49
CA GLU A 464 -11.27 1.14 13.88
C GLU A 464 -10.81 2.16 12.84
N ALA A 465 -9.55 2.07 12.38
CA ALA A 465 -9.02 2.95 11.34
C ALA A 465 -9.78 2.84 10.02
N LEU A 466 -10.24 1.64 9.63
CA LEU A 466 -11.01 1.45 8.41
C LEU A 466 -12.41 2.07 8.52
N TYR A 467 -13.06 1.95 9.69
CA TYR A 467 -14.33 2.62 9.96
C TYR A 467 -14.20 4.14 9.95
N GLU A 468 -13.15 4.69 10.56
CA GLU A 468 -12.85 6.13 10.53
C GLU A 468 -12.63 6.62 9.09
N TRP A 469 -11.81 5.91 8.32
CA TRP A 469 -11.52 6.25 6.93
C TRP A 469 -12.74 6.24 6.03
N LYS A 470 -13.66 5.31 6.25
CA LYS A 470 -14.89 5.20 5.46
C LYS A 470 -16.01 6.12 5.95
N GLN A 471 -15.85 6.80 7.09
CA GLN A 471 -16.94 7.53 7.74
C GLN A 471 -17.53 8.65 6.88
N ASP A 472 -16.72 9.35 6.09
CA ASP A 472 -17.20 10.44 5.22
C ASP A 472 -18.08 9.93 4.06
N ARG A 473 -17.81 8.71 3.57
CA ARG A 473 -18.51 8.11 2.43
C ARG A 473 -19.67 7.21 2.86
N PHE A 474 -19.47 6.46 3.94
CA PHE A 474 -20.44 5.53 4.51
C PHE A 474 -20.56 5.81 6.02
N PRO A 475 -21.31 6.87 6.39
CA PRO A 475 -21.47 7.24 7.79
C PRO A 475 -22.07 6.09 8.61
N THR A 476 -21.37 5.69 9.66
CA THR A 476 -21.83 4.65 10.59
C THR A 476 -21.85 5.18 12.02
N SER A 477 -22.90 4.84 12.76
CA SER A 477 -22.95 5.03 14.21
C SER A 477 -22.16 3.94 14.94
N SER A 478 -21.78 4.19 16.19
CA SER A 478 -21.12 3.19 17.03
C SER A 478 -21.98 1.92 17.18
N THR A 479 -23.31 2.06 17.35
CA THR A 479 -24.25 0.95 17.43
C THR A 479 -24.28 0.11 16.15
N GLN A 480 -24.37 0.75 14.98
CA GLN A 480 -24.33 0.04 13.70
C GLN A 480 -23.01 -0.73 13.50
N ARG A 481 -21.87 -0.14 13.91
CA ARG A 481 -20.57 -0.83 13.85
C ARG A 481 -20.55 -2.05 14.77
N GLN A 482 -21.10 -1.96 15.97
CA GLN A 482 -21.21 -3.09 16.92
C GLN A 482 -22.11 -4.20 16.38
N GLU A 483 -23.29 -3.85 15.86
CA GLU A 483 -24.23 -4.80 15.26
C GLU A 483 -23.62 -5.50 14.05
N LEU A 484 -22.96 -4.74 13.17
CA LEU A 484 -22.27 -5.28 12.00
C LEU A 484 -21.12 -6.21 12.41
N ASN A 485 -20.24 -5.78 13.33
CA ASN A 485 -19.13 -6.60 13.81
C ASN A 485 -19.62 -7.91 14.43
N LYS A 486 -20.72 -7.88 15.19
CA LYS A 486 -21.36 -9.07 15.75
C LYS A 486 -21.88 -9.99 14.65
N ALA A 487 -22.57 -9.45 13.65
CA ALA A 487 -23.11 -10.25 12.55
C ALA A 487 -21.99 -10.85 11.67
N LEU A 488 -20.94 -10.09 11.38
CA LEU A 488 -19.73 -10.56 10.72
C LEU A 488 -19.03 -11.65 11.54
N GLY A 489 -18.95 -11.49 12.86
CA GLY A 489 -18.38 -12.50 13.74
C GLY A 489 -19.17 -13.80 13.77
N GLU A 490 -20.50 -13.74 13.81
CA GLU A 490 -21.35 -14.93 13.70
C GLU A 490 -21.19 -15.64 12.35
N LEU A 491 -21.12 -14.87 11.26
CA LEU A 491 -20.86 -15.40 9.92
C LEU A 491 -19.49 -16.11 9.87
N ALA A 492 -18.46 -15.44 10.37
CA ALA A 492 -17.10 -15.97 10.42
C ALA A 492 -17.00 -17.24 11.28
N LYS A 493 -17.63 -17.25 12.46
CA LYS A 493 -17.67 -18.39 13.38
C LYS A 493 -18.35 -19.60 12.72
N ARG A 494 -19.50 -19.42 12.06
CA ARG A 494 -20.19 -20.50 11.34
C ARG A 494 -19.37 -21.00 10.15
N ALA A 495 -18.74 -20.09 9.42
CA ALA A 495 -17.90 -20.45 8.28
C ALA A 495 -16.68 -21.28 8.71
N ILE A 496 -15.95 -20.86 9.74
CA ILE A 496 -14.78 -21.58 10.26
C ILE A 496 -15.16 -22.97 10.81
N ALA A 497 -16.37 -23.12 11.35
CA ALA A 497 -16.89 -24.43 11.74
C ALA A 497 -17.09 -25.38 10.54
N SER A 498 -17.31 -24.84 9.33
CA SER A 498 -17.33 -25.61 8.08
C SER A 498 -15.90 -25.80 7.57
N SER A 499 -15.32 -26.98 7.84
CA SER A 499 -13.91 -27.26 7.51
C SER A 499 -13.56 -27.25 6.02
N LYS A 500 -14.56 -27.27 5.12
CA LYS A 500 -14.37 -27.37 3.65
C LYS A 500 -14.35 -26.02 2.94
N THR A 501 -15.09 -25.03 3.45
CA THR A 501 -15.34 -23.74 2.80
C THR A 501 -15.26 -22.62 3.82
N LYS A 502 -14.22 -22.66 4.66
CA LYS A 502 -14.04 -21.75 5.80
C LYS A 502 -13.87 -20.32 5.32
N PHE A 503 -13.11 -20.04 4.26
CA PHE A 503 -12.89 -18.66 3.79
C PHE A 503 -13.66 -18.30 2.53
N ARG A 504 -14.36 -19.30 1.97
CA ARG A 504 -15.19 -19.18 0.78
C ARG A 504 -16.67 -19.31 1.16
N LEU A 505 -17.32 -18.19 1.35
CA LEU A 505 -18.67 -18.11 1.90
C LEU A 505 -19.74 -18.20 0.81
N GLU A 506 -20.56 -19.23 0.87
CA GLU A 506 -21.71 -19.37 -0.01
C GLU A 506 -22.79 -18.33 0.31
N HIS A 507 -23.48 -17.86 -0.72
CA HIS A 507 -24.52 -16.84 -0.59
C HIS A 507 -25.57 -17.19 0.47
N ARG A 508 -26.03 -18.44 0.51
CA ARG A 508 -27.01 -18.93 1.49
C ARG A 508 -26.51 -18.78 2.92
N LEU A 509 -25.23 -19.04 3.17
CA LEU A 509 -24.64 -18.86 4.50
C LEU A 509 -24.63 -17.38 4.88
N VAL A 510 -24.22 -16.50 3.96
CA VAL A 510 -24.23 -15.06 4.17
C VAL A 510 -25.65 -14.57 4.47
N GLU A 511 -26.64 -14.97 3.68
CA GLU A 511 -28.04 -14.56 3.88
C GLU A 511 -28.62 -15.08 5.21
N SER A 512 -28.21 -16.28 5.65
CA SER A 512 -28.66 -16.86 6.92
C SER A 512 -28.20 -16.10 8.17
N VAL A 513 -27.23 -15.19 8.03
CA VAL A 513 -26.66 -14.42 9.14
C VAL A 513 -26.90 -12.93 8.97
N LEU A 514 -26.64 -12.37 7.77
CA LEU A 514 -26.76 -10.93 7.51
C LEU A 514 -28.15 -10.50 7.01
N GLY A 515 -29.06 -11.46 6.80
CA GLY A 515 -30.35 -11.23 6.17
C GLY A 515 -30.28 -11.30 4.65
N LYS A 516 -31.41 -11.05 3.97
CA LYS A 516 -31.46 -11.06 2.50
C LYS A 516 -30.50 -10.04 1.90
N SER A 517 -30.19 -10.19 0.62
CA SER A 517 -29.33 -9.28 -0.13
C SER A 517 -29.67 -7.78 0.01
N ASP A 518 -30.93 -7.41 0.25
CA ASP A 518 -31.39 -6.03 0.43
C ASP A 518 -31.41 -5.55 1.90
N ALA A 519 -31.03 -6.41 2.85
CA ALA A 519 -30.96 -6.06 4.26
C ALA A 519 -29.79 -5.10 4.56
N ASP A 520 -30.01 -4.18 5.51
CA ASP A 520 -29.06 -3.11 5.86
C ASP A 520 -27.67 -3.63 6.22
N LEU A 521 -27.58 -4.71 7.03
CA LEU A 521 -26.29 -5.27 7.46
C LEU A 521 -25.53 -5.95 6.31
N PHE A 522 -26.23 -6.64 5.40
CA PHE A 522 -25.61 -7.22 4.21
C PHE A 522 -25.02 -6.08 3.35
N GLN A 523 -25.84 -5.08 3.01
CA GLN A 523 -25.41 -3.96 2.18
C GLN A 523 -24.23 -3.20 2.81
N LEU A 524 -24.31 -2.93 4.11
CA LEU A 524 -23.24 -2.24 4.83
C LEU A 524 -21.93 -3.04 4.83
N ALA A 525 -21.99 -4.37 4.99
CA ALA A 525 -20.81 -5.24 4.90
C ALA A 525 -20.11 -5.14 3.53
N LEU A 526 -20.89 -5.08 2.43
CA LEU A 526 -20.37 -4.92 1.08
C LEU A 526 -19.81 -3.52 0.82
N GLN A 527 -20.53 -2.48 1.25
CA GLN A 527 -20.14 -1.07 1.05
C GLN A 527 -18.81 -0.75 1.75
N LEU A 528 -18.69 -1.16 3.01
CA LEU A 528 -17.45 -1.01 3.78
C LEU A 528 -16.32 -1.93 3.27
N GLY A 529 -16.66 -2.98 2.52
CA GLY A 529 -15.69 -3.91 1.94
C GLY A 529 -15.24 -5.01 2.89
N TRP A 530 -15.95 -5.19 4.01
CA TRP A 530 -15.73 -6.32 4.93
C TRP A 530 -16.05 -7.65 4.29
N LEU A 531 -17.05 -7.68 3.41
CA LEU A 531 -17.37 -8.80 2.53
C LEU A 531 -17.29 -8.38 1.06
N ASN A 532 -16.75 -9.26 0.24
CA ASN A 532 -16.60 -9.05 -1.19
C ASN A 532 -17.07 -10.30 -1.94
N GLN A 533 -17.88 -10.14 -2.98
CA GLN A 533 -18.19 -11.23 -3.90
C GLN A 533 -16.95 -11.50 -4.76
N VAL A 534 -16.39 -12.71 -4.65
CA VAL A 534 -15.13 -13.10 -5.30
C VAL A 534 -15.32 -14.04 -6.49
N GLY A 535 -16.55 -14.51 -6.72
CA GLY A 535 -16.86 -15.36 -7.87
C GLY A 535 -18.20 -16.07 -7.73
N VAL A 536 -18.32 -17.18 -8.46
CA VAL A 536 -19.41 -18.15 -8.30
C VAL A 536 -18.87 -19.55 -8.05
N ALA A 537 -19.63 -20.34 -7.30
CA ALA A 537 -19.28 -21.72 -6.99
C ALA A 537 -19.25 -22.58 -8.26
N ALA A 538 -18.18 -23.37 -8.42
CA ALA A 538 -18.02 -24.33 -9.51
C ALA A 538 -18.47 -25.75 -9.14
N GLU A 539 -18.72 -26.00 -7.85
CA GLU A 539 -19.15 -27.30 -7.34
C GLU A 539 -20.57 -27.64 -7.82
N VAL A 540 -20.78 -28.90 -8.22
CA VAL A 540 -22.05 -29.36 -8.80
C VAL A 540 -23.26 -29.09 -7.87
N GLU A 541 -23.07 -29.24 -6.55
CA GLU A 541 -24.13 -29.07 -5.55
C GLU A 541 -24.66 -27.62 -5.48
N ASN A 542 -23.81 -26.64 -5.77
CA ASN A 542 -24.10 -25.20 -5.63
C ASN A 542 -23.70 -24.40 -6.89
N LEU A 543 -23.71 -25.04 -8.06
CA LEU A 543 -23.18 -24.47 -9.30
C LEU A 543 -23.82 -23.11 -9.63
N GLY A 544 -23.00 -22.08 -9.76
CA GLY A 544 -23.43 -20.72 -10.10
C GLY A 544 -23.91 -19.90 -8.90
N GLU A 545 -23.91 -20.44 -7.68
CA GLU A 545 -24.17 -19.67 -6.47
C GLU A 545 -23.09 -18.60 -6.25
N LYS A 546 -23.49 -17.40 -5.79
CA LYS A 546 -22.53 -16.33 -5.48
C LYS A 546 -21.65 -16.73 -4.31
N VAL A 547 -20.37 -16.43 -4.44
CA VAL A 547 -19.36 -16.71 -3.43
C VAL A 547 -18.77 -15.41 -2.91
N TYR A 548 -18.66 -15.30 -1.59
CA TYR A 548 -18.14 -14.15 -0.87
C TYR A 548 -16.89 -14.54 -0.07
N ALA A 549 -16.03 -13.56 0.17
CA ALA A 549 -14.90 -13.68 1.07
C ALA A 549 -14.83 -12.44 1.97
N PHE A 550 -14.32 -12.62 3.18
CA PHE A 550 -13.93 -11.49 4.02
C PHE A 550 -12.78 -10.73 3.39
N TYR A 551 -12.64 -9.44 3.74
CA TYR A 551 -11.54 -8.58 3.32
C TYR A 551 -10.21 -9.36 3.27
N HIS A 552 -9.86 -10.07 4.35
CA HIS A 552 -8.83 -11.10 4.34
C HIS A 552 -9.21 -12.23 5.31
N PRO A 553 -8.75 -13.50 5.11
CA PRO A 553 -8.98 -14.59 6.07
C PRO A 553 -8.64 -14.23 7.53
N THR A 554 -7.59 -13.43 7.75
CA THR A 554 -7.21 -13.02 9.11
C THR A 554 -8.23 -12.09 9.76
N PHE A 555 -8.93 -11.24 8.99
CA PHE A 555 -10.05 -10.46 9.52
C PHE A 555 -11.24 -11.35 9.83
N GLN A 556 -11.49 -12.39 9.03
CA GLN A 556 -12.53 -13.36 9.34
C GLN A 556 -12.29 -14.02 10.70
N GLU A 557 -11.08 -14.51 10.94
CA GLU A 557 -10.73 -15.14 12.22
C GLU A 557 -10.79 -14.15 13.40
N TYR A 558 -10.41 -12.90 13.16
CA TYR A 558 -10.57 -11.83 14.15
C TYR A 558 -12.05 -11.60 14.48
N PHE A 559 -12.92 -11.43 13.49
CA PHE A 559 -14.37 -11.27 13.73
C PHE A 559 -14.96 -12.51 14.43
N ALA A 560 -14.56 -13.73 14.05
CA ALA A 560 -14.99 -14.94 14.73
C ALA A 560 -14.59 -14.95 16.21
N ALA A 561 -13.38 -14.47 16.52
CA ALA A 561 -12.91 -14.37 17.90
C ALA A 561 -13.75 -13.39 18.72
N LEU A 562 -14.27 -12.30 18.14
CA LEU A 562 -15.05 -11.28 18.85
C LEU A 562 -16.39 -11.78 19.41
N VAL A 563 -17.00 -12.81 18.80
CA VAL A 563 -18.34 -13.31 19.18
C VAL A 563 -18.30 -14.58 20.03
N ILE A 564 -17.12 -14.88 20.58
CA ILE A 564 -16.92 -16.00 21.51
C ILE A 564 -16.72 -15.37 22.89
N ASP A 565 -17.70 -15.54 23.76
CA ASP A 565 -17.68 -14.94 25.11
C ASP A 565 -17.03 -15.85 26.14
N ASP A 566 -17.07 -17.16 25.92
CA ASP A 566 -16.67 -18.20 26.88
C ASP A 566 -15.70 -19.19 26.23
N TRP A 567 -14.57 -19.46 26.89
CA TRP A 567 -13.57 -20.41 26.41
C TRP A 567 -14.08 -21.86 26.33
N HIS A 568 -15.16 -22.22 27.03
CA HIS A 568 -15.80 -23.52 26.92
C HIS A 568 -16.31 -23.80 25.50
N PHE A 569 -16.51 -22.76 24.68
CA PHE A 569 -16.71 -22.91 23.25
C PHE A 569 -15.55 -23.68 22.59
N PHE A 570 -14.31 -23.43 23.00
CA PHE A 570 -13.15 -24.14 22.46
C PHE A 570 -12.93 -25.50 23.11
N LEU A 571 -13.20 -25.60 24.41
CA LEU A 571 -12.91 -26.78 25.21
C LEU A 571 -14.01 -27.02 26.27
N ASP A 572 -14.81 -28.06 26.08
CA ASP A 572 -15.64 -28.64 27.14
C ASP A 572 -15.14 -30.06 27.40
N HIS A 573 -14.20 -30.18 28.34
CA HIS A 573 -13.50 -31.42 28.60
C HIS A 573 -14.36 -32.40 29.41
N LYS A 574 -14.72 -33.54 28.80
CA LYS A 574 -15.45 -34.64 29.45
C LYS A 574 -14.58 -35.91 29.48
N PRO A 575 -13.70 -36.10 30.47
CA PRO A 575 -12.66 -37.14 30.45
C PRO A 575 -13.22 -38.56 30.34
N HIS A 576 -14.31 -38.86 31.03
CA HIS A 576 -14.94 -40.18 31.00
C HIS A 576 -15.93 -40.36 29.83
N ASN A 577 -16.19 -39.31 29.04
CA ASN A 577 -17.05 -39.40 27.86
C ASN A 577 -16.66 -38.35 26.79
N PRO A 578 -15.51 -38.52 26.11
CA PRO A 578 -15.00 -37.53 25.15
C PRO A 578 -15.96 -37.23 23.99
N ILE A 579 -16.85 -38.16 23.65
CA ILE A 579 -17.86 -37.97 22.59
C ILE A 579 -18.85 -36.85 22.94
N LYS A 580 -19.10 -36.62 24.24
CA LYS A 580 -19.96 -35.53 24.72
C LYS A 580 -19.20 -34.22 24.95
N GLY A 581 -17.87 -34.24 24.87
CA GLY A 581 -17.05 -33.06 25.06
C GLY A 581 -16.83 -32.29 23.76
N THR A 582 -16.32 -31.07 23.91
CA THR A 582 -15.90 -30.22 22.79
C THR A 582 -14.39 -30.06 22.84
N TYR A 583 -13.71 -30.29 21.71
CA TYR A 583 -12.25 -30.29 21.64
C TYR A 583 -11.71 -29.50 20.44
N ARG A 584 -12.29 -28.31 20.19
CA ARG A 584 -11.88 -27.41 19.08
C ARG A 584 -10.42 -26.97 19.21
N ILE A 585 -9.85 -27.06 20.42
CA ILE A 585 -8.41 -26.88 20.70
C ILE A 585 -7.49 -27.80 19.84
N PHE A 586 -8.01 -28.90 19.30
CA PHE A 586 -7.24 -29.82 18.43
C PHE A 586 -7.56 -29.67 16.95
N GLU A 587 -8.57 -28.89 16.60
CA GLU A 587 -8.97 -28.56 15.24
C GLU A 587 -8.13 -27.39 14.73
N ARG A 588 -7.38 -27.61 13.64
CA ARG A 588 -6.41 -26.63 13.12
C ARG A 588 -7.06 -25.27 12.78
N GLN A 589 -8.32 -25.28 12.34
CA GLN A 589 -9.07 -24.09 11.93
C GLN A 589 -9.37 -23.12 13.09
N TRP A 590 -9.39 -23.59 14.34
CA TRP A 590 -9.67 -22.75 15.50
C TRP A 590 -8.41 -22.20 16.18
N LYS A 591 -7.22 -22.69 15.81
CA LYS A 591 -5.96 -22.28 16.47
C LYS A 591 -5.80 -20.76 16.49
N GLU A 592 -5.97 -20.09 15.34
CA GLU A 592 -5.79 -18.64 15.27
C GLU A 592 -6.90 -17.88 15.99
N VAL A 593 -8.14 -18.36 15.89
CA VAL A 593 -9.28 -17.77 16.62
C VAL A 593 -9.05 -17.84 18.12
N ILE A 594 -8.48 -18.94 18.63
CA ILE A 594 -8.08 -19.10 20.03
C ILE A 594 -6.99 -18.10 20.43
N LEU A 595 -5.96 -17.95 19.60
CA LEU A 595 -4.88 -16.99 19.86
C LEU A 595 -5.40 -15.54 19.86
N LEU A 596 -6.25 -15.19 18.89
CA LEU A 596 -6.90 -13.89 18.83
C LEU A 596 -7.83 -13.68 20.04
N TRP A 597 -8.56 -14.70 20.46
CA TRP A 597 -9.42 -14.63 21.65
C TRP A 597 -8.62 -14.37 22.93
N LEU A 598 -7.48 -15.06 23.11
CA LEU A 598 -6.58 -14.81 24.25
C LEU A 598 -6.00 -13.38 24.24
N GLY A 599 -5.76 -12.83 23.05
CA GLY A 599 -5.21 -11.49 22.86
C GLY A 599 -6.20 -10.33 22.99
N ARG A 600 -7.50 -10.60 23.10
CA ARG A 600 -8.57 -9.59 23.23
C ARG A 600 -8.53 -8.89 24.58
N GLU A 601 -8.52 -7.57 24.61
CA GLU A 601 -8.52 -6.81 25.87
C GLU A 601 -9.86 -6.87 26.63
N ASP A 602 -10.97 -7.07 25.91
CA ASP A 602 -12.32 -7.11 26.46
C ASP A 602 -12.69 -8.45 27.13
N VAL A 603 -11.89 -9.50 26.92
CA VAL A 603 -12.06 -10.78 27.62
C VAL A 603 -11.48 -10.68 29.04
N PRO A 604 -12.25 -11.02 30.09
CA PRO A 604 -11.77 -10.96 31.48
C PRO A 604 -10.50 -11.79 31.71
N TYR A 605 -9.62 -11.30 32.59
CA TYR A 605 -8.38 -12.00 32.97
C TYR A 605 -8.66 -13.45 33.43
N GLU A 606 -9.65 -13.63 34.30
CA GLU A 606 -10.04 -14.93 34.87
C GLU A 606 -10.42 -15.95 33.78
N GLN A 607 -11.14 -15.52 32.75
CA GLN A 607 -11.52 -16.38 31.62
C GLN A 607 -10.29 -16.88 30.84
N LYS A 608 -9.29 -16.02 30.62
CA LYS A 608 -8.05 -16.40 29.95
C LYS A 608 -7.17 -17.29 30.81
N ASP A 609 -7.07 -16.96 32.10
CA ASP A 609 -6.32 -17.70 33.11
C ASP A 609 -6.87 -19.12 33.26
N ASP A 610 -8.18 -19.26 33.44
CA ASP A 610 -8.87 -20.55 33.53
C ASP A 610 -8.67 -21.38 32.26
N PHE A 611 -8.74 -20.76 31.08
CA PHE A 611 -8.54 -21.48 29.83
C PHE A 611 -7.10 -22.00 29.68
N ILE A 612 -6.09 -21.17 29.99
CA ILE A 612 -4.69 -21.58 29.92
C ILE A 612 -4.42 -22.70 30.93
N LYS A 613 -4.95 -22.61 32.15
CA LYS A 613 -4.88 -23.69 33.14
C LYS A 613 -5.53 -24.97 32.63
N ALA A 614 -6.73 -24.88 32.05
CA ALA A 614 -7.42 -26.04 31.46
C ALA A 614 -6.60 -26.71 30.34
N LEU A 615 -5.85 -25.95 29.55
CA LEU A 615 -4.94 -26.48 28.53
C LEU A 615 -3.68 -27.12 29.12
N VAL A 616 -3.08 -26.49 30.13
CA VAL A 616 -1.86 -26.96 30.81
C VAL A 616 -2.11 -28.24 31.61
N ASP A 617 -3.25 -28.31 32.28
CA ASP A 617 -3.66 -29.41 33.15
C ASP A 617 -4.48 -30.48 32.42
N PHE A 618 -4.74 -30.28 31.11
CA PHE A 618 -5.50 -31.20 30.28
C PHE A 618 -5.04 -32.65 30.46
N LYS A 619 -6.01 -33.54 30.73
CA LYS A 619 -5.81 -34.98 30.85
C LYS A 619 -6.54 -35.69 29.74
N ASP A 620 -5.81 -36.41 28.90
CA ASP A 620 -6.42 -37.09 27.76
C ASP A 620 -6.98 -38.48 28.11
N GLY A 621 -6.66 -38.99 29.31
CA GLY A 621 -7.03 -40.34 29.73
C GLY A 621 -6.33 -41.43 28.93
N CYS A 622 -5.39 -41.07 28.05
CA CYS A 622 -4.63 -42.00 27.23
C CYS A 622 -3.31 -42.35 27.95
N GLY A 623 -2.87 -43.61 27.85
CA GLY A 623 -1.54 -44.01 28.35
C GLY A 623 -1.44 -44.22 29.86
N GLU A 624 -2.51 -44.65 30.53
CA GLU A 624 -2.42 -45.16 31.93
C GLU A 624 -1.51 -46.39 32.02
N ASP A 625 -1.46 -47.22 30.97
CA ASP A 625 -0.77 -48.52 31.01
C ASP A 625 0.51 -48.60 30.16
N PHE A 626 0.85 -47.58 29.36
CA PHE A 626 1.84 -47.73 28.27
C PHE A 626 3.17 -46.98 28.44
N PHE A 627 3.25 -45.96 29.31
CA PHE A 627 4.46 -45.15 29.49
C PHE A 627 4.71 -44.82 30.97
N ASP A 628 5.98 -44.60 31.33
CA ASP A 628 6.37 -44.06 32.63
C ASP A 628 5.75 -42.66 32.81
N ARG A 629 4.61 -42.57 33.51
CA ARG A 629 3.89 -41.32 33.80
C ARG A 629 4.70 -40.34 34.64
N SER A 630 5.77 -40.79 35.31
CA SER A 630 6.71 -39.87 35.96
C SER A 630 7.54 -39.07 34.94
N ARG A 631 7.58 -39.51 33.68
CA ARG A 631 8.42 -38.96 32.62
C ARG A 631 7.66 -38.45 31.40
N TYR A 632 6.54 -39.06 31.03
CA TYR A 632 5.80 -38.74 29.81
C TYR A 632 4.35 -38.36 30.08
N ARG A 633 3.87 -37.37 29.32
CA ARG A 633 2.47 -36.97 29.25
C ARG A 633 1.74 -37.73 28.14
N GLY A 634 0.41 -37.71 28.17
CA GLY A 634 -0.42 -38.20 27.07
C GLY A 634 -0.21 -37.41 25.77
N PHE A 635 -0.54 -38.00 24.62
CA PHE A 635 -0.33 -37.36 23.31
C PHE A 635 -1.10 -36.04 23.20
N TYR A 636 -2.37 -36.02 23.62
CA TYR A 636 -3.18 -34.81 23.55
C TYR A 636 -2.86 -33.83 24.67
N GLU A 637 -2.30 -34.29 25.79
CA GLU A 637 -1.76 -33.42 26.84
C GLU A 637 -0.61 -32.55 26.31
N TYR A 638 0.33 -33.12 25.53
CA TYR A 638 1.38 -32.33 24.87
C TYR A 638 0.79 -31.33 23.88
N ARG A 639 -0.22 -31.72 23.08
CA ARG A 639 -0.85 -30.82 22.11
C ARG A 639 -1.56 -29.65 22.79
N ALA A 640 -2.29 -29.90 23.88
CA ALA A 640 -2.96 -28.84 24.64
C ALA A 640 -1.93 -27.90 25.28
N TYR A 641 -0.84 -28.43 25.84
CA TYR A 641 0.24 -27.64 26.39
C TYR A 641 0.93 -26.75 25.34
N PHE A 642 1.15 -27.28 24.12
CA PHE A 642 1.73 -26.48 23.03
C PHE A 642 0.81 -25.33 22.61
N LEU A 643 -0.51 -25.53 22.64
CA LEU A 643 -1.47 -24.46 22.41
C LEU A 643 -1.44 -23.42 23.53
N ALA A 644 -1.36 -23.85 24.80
CA ALA A 644 -1.20 -22.93 25.93
C ALA A 644 0.06 -22.07 25.79
N ALA A 645 1.17 -22.68 25.40
CA ALA A 645 2.43 -21.98 25.21
C ALA A 645 2.42 -21.00 24.03
N ALA A 646 1.73 -21.32 22.94
CA ALA A 646 1.47 -20.32 21.90
C ALA A 646 0.55 -19.20 22.43
N GLY A 647 -0.45 -19.55 23.24
CA GLY A 647 -1.42 -18.62 23.82
C GLY A 647 -0.82 -17.55 24.74
N ILE A 648 0.21 -17.87 25.53
CA ILE A 648 0.88 -16.88 26.39
C ILE A 648 1.65 -15.80 25.61
N ALA A 649 1.86 -15.96 24.30
CA ALA A 649 2.36 -14.87 23.46
C ALA A 649 1.30 -13.77 23.27
N GLU A 650 0.01 -14.12 23.35
CA GLU A 650 -1.13 -13.22 23.23
C GLU A 650 -1.69 -12.81 24.61
N PHE A 651 -1.43 -13.60 25.66
CA PHE A 651 -1.79 -13.28 27.05
C PHE A 651 -0.54 -12.86 27.86
N ILE A 652 -0.08 -11.62 27.64
CA ILE A 652 1.23 -11.13 28.09
C ILE A 652 1.38 -11.11 29.61
N ASP A 653 0.32 -10.75 30.33
CA ASP A 653 0.32 -10.61 31.80
C ASP A 653 0.01 -11.93 32.52
N TYR A 654 0.08 -13.06 31.82
CA TYR A 654 -0.11 -14.37 32.42
C TYR A 654 1.03 -14.70 33.39
N SER A 655 0.69 -14.86 34.66
CA SER A 655 1.65 -14.98 35.78
C SER A 655 2.56 -16.22 35.67
N GLN A 656 2.07 -17.35 35.14
CA GLN A 656 2.82 -18.61 35.07
C GLN A 656 3.52 -18.82 33.72
N SER A 657 3.69 -17.79 32.90
CA SER A 657 4.27 -17.98 31.57
C SER A 657 5.75 -18.42 31.61
N ASP A 658 6.51 -18.10 32.66
CA ASP A 658 7.88 -18.62 32.83
C ASP A 658 7.91 -20.13 33.12
N GLU A 659 6.93 -20.65 33.87
CA GLU A 659 6.79 -22.08 34.15
C GLU A 659 6.47 -22.86 32.86
N ILE A 660 5.56 -22.32 32.04
CA ILE A 660 5.22 -22.90 30.73
C ILE A 660 6.44 -22.95 29.81
N VAL A 661 7.18 -21.84 29.71
CA VAL A 661 8.40 -21.75 28.89
C VAL A 661 9.48 -22.71 29.41
N ALA A 662 9.73 -22.75 30.72
CA ALA A 662 10.72 -23.65 31.31
C ALA A 662 10.40 -25.13 31.00
N GLN A 663 9.13 -25.50 31.04
CA GLN A 663 8.68 -26.85 30.71
C GLN A 663 8.86 -27.18 29.21
N LEU A 664 8.60 -26.22 28.30
CA LEU A 664 8.91 -26.39 26.89
C LEU A 664 10.41 -26.56 26.64
N VAL A 665 11.24 -25.74 27.28
CA VAL A 665 12.71 -25.84 27.20
C VAL A 665 13.17 -27.21 27.69
N LYS A 666 12.65 -27.68 28.83
CA LYS A 666 12.90 -29.03 29.35
C LYS A 666 12.53 -30.11 28.34
N TRP A 667 11.34 -30.05 27.72
CA TRP A 667 10.96 -31.03 26.70
C TRP A 667 11.78 -30.93 25.41
N GLY A 668 12.18 -29.72 25.03
CA GLY A 668 12.98 -29.44 23.84
C GLY A 668 14.41 -29.93 23.97
N PHE A 669 15.05 -29.75 25.12
CA PHE A 669 16.51 -29.92 25.28
C PHE A 669 16.91 -30.93 26.36
N GLY A 670 15.97 -31.36 27.21
CA GLY A 670 16.21 -32.23 28.35
C GLY A 670 16.59 -31.46 29.62
N TYR A 671 16.96 -32.20 30.65
CA TYR A 671 17.40 -31.66 31.93
C TYR A 671 18.39 -32.60 32.62
N PHE A 672 19.24 -32.07 33.49
CA PHE A 672 20.12 -32.88 34.33
C PHE A 672 19.35 -33.43 35.54
N HIS A 673 19.32 -34.75 35.69
CA HIS A 673 18.67 -35.40 36.84
C HIS A 673 19.70 -35.67 37.93
N ILE A 674 19.60 -34.92 39.03
CA ILE A 674 20.57 -34.92 40.13
C ILE A 674 20.77 -36.33 40.70
N ASP A 675 19.71 -37.03 41.08
CA ASP A 675 19.87 -38.35 41.74
C ASP A 675 20.44 -39.43 40.81
N LYS A 676 20.16 -39.32 39.50
CA LYS A 676 20.63 -40.28 38.49
C LYS A 676 21.97 -39.85 37.88
N GLN A 677 22.49 -38.68 38.27
CA GLN A 677 23.70 -38.04 37.74
C GLN A 677 23.79 -38.11 36.21
N LYS A 678 22.66 -37.93 35.52
CA LYS A 678 22.59 -38.09 34.07
C LYS A 678 21.63 -37.12 33.42
N TRP A 679 21.95 -36.77 32.17
CA TRP A 679 21.05 -35.99 31.34
C TRP A 679 19.86 -36.82 30.88
N ILE A 680 18.65 -36.30 31.11
CA ILE A 680 17.40 -36.92 30.72
C ILE A 680 16.87 -36.22 29.47
N THR A 681 16.69 -36.98 28.40
CA THR A 681 16.10 -36.52 27.13
C THR A 681 14.69 -37.07 26.90
N PHE A 682 14.01 -36.54 25.89
CA PHE A 682 12.64 -36.88 25.47
C PHE A 682 12.62 -37.48 24.06
N LEU A 683 11.49 -38.08 23.68
CA LEU A 683 11.28 -38.62 22.32
C LEU A 683 11.43 -37.52 21.27
N ASP A 684 11.92 -37.88 20.09
CA ASP A 684 12.21 -36.92 19.01
C ASP A 684 11.00 -36.09 18.60
N SER A 685 9.81 -36.68 18.54
CA SER A 685 8.57 -35.97 18.22
C SER A 685 8.23 -34.90 19.26
N ILE A 686 8.46 -35.17 20.55
CA ILE A 686 8.24 -34.21 21.64
C ILE A 686 9.27 -33.09 21.57
N LYS A 687 10.55 -33.43 21.39
CA LYS A 687 11.63 -32.44 21.24
C LYS A 687 11.36 -31.49 20.08
N LYS A 688 10.99 -32.04 18.91
CA LYS A 688 10.66 -31.24 17.72
C LYS A 688 9.42 -30.36 17.95
N GLY A 689 8.36 -30.91 18.53
CA GLY A 689 7.14 -30.16 18.84
C GLY A 689 7.39 -29.00 19.82
N ALA A 690 8.12 -29.27 20.91
CA ALA A 690 8.47 -28.24 21.89
C ALA A 690 9.32 -27.12 21.28
N ARG A 691 10.35 -27.48 20.49
CA ARG A 691 11.21 -26.50 19.80
C ARG A 691 10.46 -25.66 18.77
N ALA A 692 9.54 -26.25 18.03
CA ALA A 692 8.67 -25.51 17.11
C ALA A 692 7.76 -24.53 17.86
N THR A 693 7.18 -24.97 18.99
CA THR A 693 6.29 -24.15 19.81
C THR A 693 7.02 -22.97 20.46
N LEU A 694 8.30 -23.12 20.83
CA LEU A 694 9.12 -22.00 21.34
C LEU A 694 9.18 -20.81 20.38
N ALA A 695 9.09 -21.03 19.06
CA ALA A 695 9.06 -19.95 18.07
C ALA A 695 7.72 -19.19 18.03
N GLU A 696 6.64 -19.81 18.52
CA GLU A 696 5.30 -19.24 18.59
C GLU A 696 4.96 -18.67 19.99
N THR A 697 5.86 -18.81 20.96
CA THR A 697 5.67 -18.44 22.38
C THR A 697 6.19 -17.02 22.65
N ASN A 698 5.98 -16.48 23.86
CA ASN A 698 6.56 -15.22 24.31
C ASN A 698 8.08 -15.18 24.12
N ARG A 699 8.51 -14.41 23.11
CA ARG A 699 9.90 -14.34 22.65
C ARG A 699 10.89 -13.94 23.74
N SER A 700 10.53 -12.96 24.56
CA SER A 700 11.42 -12.43 25.60
C SER A 700 11.73 -13.49 26.66
N LYS A 701 10.69 -14.18 27.15
CA LYS A 701 10.80 -15.27 28.13
C LYS A 701 11.54 -16.47 27.57
N VAL A 702 11.27 -16.83 26.31
CA VAL A 702 11.98 -17.93 25.62
C VAL A 702 13.48 -17.63 25.49
N ILE A 703 13.85 -16.41 25.06
CA ILE A 703 15.26 -16.01 24.97
C ILE A 703 15.93 -16.13 26.34
N ALA A 704 15.31 -15.59 27.40
CA ALA A 704 15.85 -15.67 28.75
C ALA A 704 16.07 -17.13 29.21
N ALA A 705 15.09 -18.00 29.01
CA ALA A 705 15.16 -19.40 29.40
C ALA A 705 16.23 -20.19 28.61
N LEU A 706 16.40 -19.92 27.32
CA LEU A 706 17.44 -20.56 26.50
C LEU A 706 18.86 -20.10 26.89
N VAL A 707 19.03 -18.80 27.20
CA VAL A 707 20.30 -18.28 27.70
C VAL A 707 20.67 -18.94 29.02
N GLN A 708 19.73 -18.98 29.98
CA GLN A 708 19.92 -19.64 31.26
C GLN A 708 20.27 -21.13 31.12
N LEU A 709 19.57 -21.86 30.23
CA LEU A 709 19.87 -23.27 29.99
C LEU A 709 21.30 -23.46 29.47
N THR A 710 21.77 -22.57 28.60
CA THR A 710 23.13 -22.61 28.05
C THR A 710 24.18 -22.52 29.15
N GLU A 711 23.97 -21.64 30.13
CA GLU A 711 24.88 -21.45 31.27
C GLU A 711 24.91 -22.68 32.19
N SER A 712 23.79 -23.39 32.30
CA SER A 712 23.62 -24.53 33.23
C SER A 712 24.13 -25.89 32.73
N THR A 713 24.43 -26.04 31.44
CA THR A 713 24.85 -27.32 30.85
C THR A 713 26.23 -27.21 30.25
N GLU A 714 27.12 -28.17 30.47
CA GLU A 714 28.43 -28.25 29.79
C GLU A 714 28.40 -29.15 28.54
N ASP A 715 27.26 -29.81 28.29
CA ASP A 715 27.12 -30.70 27.15
C ASP A 715 27.18 -29.91 25.84
N LYS A 716 28.25 -30.19 25.11
CA LYS A 716 28.57 -29.61 23.81
C LYS A 716 27.40 -29.73 22.80
N SER A 717 26.81 -30.92 22.66
CA SER A 717 25.71 -31.16 21.70
C SER A 717 24.47 -30.33 22.06
N ILE A 718 24.16 -30.23 23.35
CA ILE A 718 22.98 -29.50 23.83
C ILE A 718 23.17 -27.99 23.66
N ARG A 719 24.35 -27.44 23.99
CA ARG A 719 24.68 -26.02 23.77
C ARG A 719 24.52 -25.61 22.31
N TRP A 720 24.97 -26.45 21.37
CA TRP A 720 24.76 -26.21 19.94
C TRP A 720 23.28 -26.15 19.57
N GLN A 721 22.47 -27.11 20.04
CA GLN A 721 21.03 -27.12 19.75
C GLN A 721 20.33 -25.89 20.31
N ILE A 722 20.71 -25.43 21.51
CA ILE A 722 20.18 -24.22 22.12
C ILE A 722 20.55 -23.00 21.27
N ALA A 723 21.83 -22.84 20.94
CA ALA A 723 22.30 -21.70 20.14
C ALA A 723 21.64 -21.65 18.75
N TYR A 724 21.45 -22.80 18.10
CA TYR A 724 20.73 -22.88 16.84
C TYR A 724 19.27 -22.42 16.95
N ASN A 725 18.53 -22.89 17.97
CA ASN A 725 17.14 -22.46 18.18
C ASN A 725 17.06 -20.99 18.60
N LEU A 726 18.00 -20.53 19.43
CA LEU A 726 18.11 -19.12 19.83
C LEU A 726 18.32 -18.22 18.61
N GLY A 727 19.20 -18.60 17.68
CA GLY A 727 19.41 -17.86 16.44
C GLY A 727 18.20 -17.84 15.50
N LYS A 728 17.36 -18.90 15.50
CA LYS A 728 16.09 -18.89 14.76
C LYS A 728 15.07 -17.92 15.34
N ILE A 729 14.95 -17.88 16.67
CA ILE A 729 13.99 -17.04 17.40
C ILE A 729 14.49 -15.59 17.49
N HIS A 730 15.80 -15.42 17.52
CA HIS A 730 16.49 -14.15 17.56
C HIS A 730 17.63 -14.09 16.52
N PRO A 731 17.29 -13.84 15.24
CA PRO A 731 18.28 -13.56 14.21
C PRO A 731 19.19 -12.41 14.67
N GLY A 732 20.51 -12.55 14.49
CA GLY A 732 21.51 -11.60 14.99
C GLY A 732 21.82 -11.69 16.49
N SER A 733 21.38 -12.73 17.20
CA SER A 733 21.72 -12.91 18.61
C SER A 733 23.24 -13.11 18.80
N GLN A 734 23.92 -12.11 19.36
CA GLN A 734 25.36 -12.19 19.65
C GLN A 734 25.71 -13.37 20.56
N THR A 735 24.82 -13.70 21.51
CA THR A 735 24.96 -14.86 22.39
C THR A 735 24.95 -16.16 21.57
N ALA A 736 23.97 -16.34 20.68
CA ALA A 736 23.91 -17.51 19.80
C ALA A 736 25.15 -17.60 18.89
N ILE A 737 25.53 -16.49 18.26
CA ILE A 737 26.71 -16.40 17.39
C ILE A 737 27.98 -16.79 18.14
N THR A 738 28.20 -16.22 19.32
CA THR A 738 29.39 -16.48 20.14
C THR A 738 29.50 -17.95 20.55
N ILE A 739 28.38 -18.56 20.96
CA ILE A 739 28.34 -19.98 21.31
C ILE A 739 28.67 -20.85 20.09
N LEU A 740 28.04 -20.57 18.93
CA LEU A 740 28.29 -21.32 17.70
C LEU A 740 29.75 -21.19 17.23
N MET A 741 30.34 -20.00 17.31
CA MET A 741 31.75 -19.77 16.97
C MET A 741 32.72 -20.52 17.90
N GLN A 742 32.48 -20.49 19.22
CA GLN A 742 33.27 -21.28 20.17
C GLN A 742 33.13 -22.79 19.91
N PHE A 743 31.95 -23.21 19.47
CA PHE A 743 31.66 -24.60 19.18
C PHE A 743 32.39 -25.11 17.93
N ILE A 744 32.41 -24.34 16.84
CA ILE A 744 33.16 -24.67 15.61
C ILE A 744 34.64 -24.91 15.92
N LYS A 745 35.23 -24.09 16.81
CA LYS A 745 36.65 -24.17 17.17
C LYS A 745 37.00 -25.39 18.04
N SER A 746 36.03 -25.96 18.75
CA SER A 746 36.26 -26.95 19.81
C SER A 746 35.68 -28.34 19.53
N ILE A 747 35.07 -28.55 18.35
CA ILE A 747 34.48 -29.82 17.95
C ILE A 747 35.40 -30.60 17.01
N GLU A 748 35.61 -31.88 17.32
CA GLU A 748 36.46 -32.77 16.52
C GLU A 748 35.71 -33.41 15.34
N SER A 749 34.40 -33.64 15.49
CA SER A 749 33.57 -34.23 14.44
C SER A 749 33.35 -33.26 13.28
N GLU A 750 33.85 -33.62 12.10
CA GLU A 750 33.70 -32.83 10.87
C GLU A 750 32.24 -32.65 10.45
N SER A 751 31.42 -33.70 10.56
CA SER A 751 29.99 -33.65 10.25
C SER A 751 29.24 -32.65 11.13
N ILE A 752 29.51 -32.65 12.44
CA ILE A 752 28.89 -31.68 13.37
C ILE A 752 29.46 -30.28 13.12
N ARG A 753 30.77 -30.14 12.86
CA ARG A 753 31.39 -28.86 12.51
C ARG A 753 30.71 -28.22 11.29
N TRP A 754 30.40 -29.02 10.27
CA TRP A 754 29.68 -28.56 9.07
C TRP A 754 28.25 -28.10 9.40
N GLN A 755 27.49 -28.85 10.20
CA GLN A 755 26.15 -28.46 10.64
C GLN A 755 26.16 -27.15 11.45
N VAL A 756 27.19 -26.93 12.26
CA VAL A 756 27.35 -25.71 13.06
C VAL A 756 27.72 -24.53 12.17
N ALA A 757 28.59 -24.72 11.19
CA ALA A 757 28.93 -23.70 10.19
C ALA A 757 27.72 -23.34 9.32
N GLU A 758 26.92 -24.33 8.88
CA GLU A 758 25.66 -24.11 8.16
C GLU A 758 24.65 -23.34 9.02
N SER A 759 24.54 -23.71 10.31
CA SER A 759 23.71 -23.00 11.27
C SER A 759 24.14 -21.55 11.45
N LEU A 760 25.45 -21.31 11.56
CA LEU A 760 26.03 -19.98 11.69
C LEU A 760 25.74 -19.15 10.43
N GLY A 761 25.98 -19.69 9.23
CA GLY A 761 25.67 -18.99 7.98
C GLY A 761 24.18 -18.68 7.77
N LYS A 762 23.26 -19.41 8.43
CA LYS A 762 21.82 -19.10 8.45
C LYS A 762 21.46 -18.01 9.46
N ILE A 763 22.23 -17.86 10.54
CA ILE A 763 21.97 -16.91 11.64
C ILE A 763 22.71 -15.59 11.42
N ASP A 764 23.90 -15.67 10.83
CA ASP A 764 24.82 -14.58 10.52
C ASP A 764 25.52 -14.89 9.18
N PRO A 765 24.96 -14.43 8.05
CA PRO A 765 25.51 -14.69 6.72
C PRO A 765 26.84 -13.96 6.43
N GLY A 766 27.35 -13.12 7.34
CA GLY A 766 28.53 -12.27 7.19
C GLY A 766 29.74 -12.69 8.03
#